data_AF-A0AAU2ST96-F1
#
_entry.id   AF-A0AAU2ST96-F1
#
_cell.length_a   1.000
_cell.length_b   1.000
_cell.length_c   1.000
_cell.angle_alpha   90.00
_cell.angle_beta   90.00
_cell.angle_gamma   90.00
#
_symmetry.space_group_name_H-M   'P 1'
#
loop_
_entity.id
_entity.type
_entity.pdbx_description
1 polymer ?
#
loop_
_entity_poly.entity_id
_entity_poly.type
_entity_poly.pdbx_seq_one_letter_code
_entity_poly.pdbx_strand_id
1 'polypeptide(L)'
;MSGAPGAATPAAERCETARALVSSPLPLPTTTRLVLLVLVAGAGASFAAWWWLVLGQGNWPGAQLACLPVAEGAPDAVLARFTGCVNDVRLTQSAVVLCGPLGLLALALLGRAAGRRLSLWRWSAQPDRSSLSARLTAVLPDEDGDRAGPRPALWVRGGRRIGVRARASGTVRKPWIVADSHVFALPDRQVEAMFRHELAHLRLRDVGRVRLAVAAWWILLAGVTLPVGAALLLDPGLLAAGLLARMPVVLVVLLLTLCAVLRVREHDADLAAEADPRAPLGATAEHVASDVPPNRRQRLRRAVGLASHPTSATRLDVLADPARAWGVSAAECLATGLAAGLLFTELALLVASLMPQQAQLAYSITGLLTGWAVAGVVVVAWWRAVAVGHRDASGLRPARAGAALGLGVLVGSQLSGRAAGDWVRDTGTADGLATALSLTDAPRAQVLALTVALMIGGALFATWSTSLARAARAEVTGPHSAPACAAAVVLSGLLAAVPLGSWFLFARLVAARAAPDIRWSVIATPWWVTGVLVSIGGALAPLARAARRTGEGLAARRFRPVAVLACAGVVVTAGAGWATVGGGFAGTSATSVTRSSGPPATVTARPGSPATTGDETVPIEDLPVLPPEDERTAQLRANTALVCRALTLGGTVIWTDPQRRRDTAELLGGLDDTVLRAASAVLLREPTGPVDREALVASLLRCDLYFRYHR
;
A
#
# COMPACT_ATOMS: atom_id res chain seq x y z
N MET A 1 2.50 -49.44 37.25
CA MET A 1 2.76 -48.22 36.45
C MET A 1 1.51 -47.34 36.48
N SER A 2 1.38 -46.55 37.54
CA SER A 2 0.30 -45.58 37.76
C SER A 2 0.72 -44.25 37.14
N GLY A 3 -0.01 -43.80 36.12
CA GLY A 3 0.23 -42.54 35.42
C GLY A 3 0.11 -41.34 36.36
N ALA A 4 1.06 -40.42 36.26
CA ALA A 4 1.07 -39.18 37.04
C ALA A 4 -0.20 -38.34 36.73
N PRO A 5 -0.99 -37.93 37.73
CA PRO A 5 -2.24 -37.17 37.56
C PRO A 5 -2.09 -35.74 36.99
N GLY A 6 -0.89 -35.31 36.58
CA GLY A 6 -0.59 -33.93 36.16
C GLY A 6 -0.63 -33.66 34.65
N ALA A 7 -0.80 -34.68 33.80
CA ALA A 7 -0.69 -34.53 32.33
C ALA A 7 -2.04 -34.34 31.59
N ALA A 8 -3.18 -34.62 32.24
CA ALA A 8 -4.51 -34.48 31.63
C ALA A 8 -5.05 -33.03 31.68
N THR A 9 -4.73 -32.31 32.76
CA THR A 9 -5.09 -30.90 32.98
C THR A 9 -4.63 -29.95 31.86
N PRO A 10 -3.43 -30.09 31.25
CA PRO A 10 -3.02 -29.22 30.14
C PRO A 10 -3.74 -29.51 28.81
N ALA A 11 -4.29 -30.70 28.56
CA ALA A 11 -4.93 -30.99 27.26
C ALA A 11 -6.35 -30.39 27.17
N ALA A 12 -7.14 -30.50 28.23
CA ALA A 12 -8.48 -29.92 28.29
C ALA A 12 -8.45 -28.39 28.24
N GLU A 13 -7.53 -27.76 28.99
CA GLU A 13 -7.32 -26.30 28.98
C GLU A 13 -6.92 -25.79 27.59
N ARG A 14 -6.05 -26.52 26.88
CA ARG A 14 -5.69 -26.20 25.48
C ARG A 14 -6.89 -26.29 24.54
N CYS A 15 -7.71 -27.33 24.66
CA CYS A 15 -8.94 -27.49 23.88
C CYS A 15 -9.94 -26.35 24.14
N GLU A 16 -10.12 -25.96 25.41
CA GLU A 16 -10.98 -24.84 25.78
C GLU A 16 -10.45 -23.51 25.24
N THR A 17 -9.14 -23.28 25.34
CA THR A 17 -8.49 -22.09 24.77
C THR A 17 -8.65 -22.04 23.24
N ALA A 18 -8.41 -23.16 22.54
CA ALA A 18 -8.62 -23.26 21.10
C ALA A 18 -10.06 -22.96 20.72
N ARG A 19 -11.03 -23.48 21.49
CA ARG A 19 -12.46 -23.19 21.31
C ARG A 19 -12.79 -21.72 21.50
N ALA A 20 -12.26 -21.09 22.54
CA ALA A 20 -12.44 -19.66 22.79
C ALA A 20 -11.90 -18.81 21.63
N LEU A 21 -10.71 -19.14 21.11
CA LEU A 21 -10.11 -18.42 19.98
C LEU A 21 -10.90 -18.59 18.68
N VAL A 22 -11.30 -19.82 18.35
CA VAL A 22 -12.03 -20.12 17.10
C VAL A 22 -13.46 -19.54 17.13
N SER A 23 -14.08 -19.47 18.30
CA SER A 23 -15.40 -18.86 18.50
C SER A 23 -15.37 -17.35 18.76
N SER A 24 -14.17 -16.75 18.84
CA SER A 24 -14.03 -15.33 19.08
C SER A 24 -14.72 -14.50 18.00
N PRO A 25 -15.39 -13.40 18.37
CA PRO A 25 -15.97 -12.48 17.39
C PRO A 25 -14.91 -11.63 16.66
N LEU A 26 -13.64 -11.71 17.07
CA LEU A 26 -12.53 -11.03 16.40
C LEU A 26 -12.19 -11.73 15.07
N PRO A 27 -11.87 -10.99 13.99
CA PRO A 27 -11.49 -11.60 12.72
C PRO A 27 -10.25 -12.49 12.85
N LEU A 28 -10.36 -13.74 12.40
CA LEU A 28 -9.26 -14.71 12.41
C LEU A 28 -8.02 -14.21 11.63
N PRO A 29 -6.80 -14.65 12.00
CA PRO A 29 -5.57 -14.23 11.33
C PRO A 29 -5.55 -14.52 9.82
N THR A 30 -6.20 -15.60 9.36
CA THR A 30 -6.36 -15.85 7.91
C THR A 30 -7.14 -14.73 7.22
N THR A 31 -8.13 -14.13 7.89
CA THR A 31 -8.97 -13.07 7.33
C THR A 31 -8.17 -11.78 7.11
N THR A 32 -7.41 -11.32 8.10
CA THR A 32 -6.60 -10.08 7.97
C THR A 32 -5.52 -10.22 6.90
N ARG A 33 -4.87 -11.39 6.82
CA ARG A 33 -3.84 -11.67 5.80
C ARG A 33 -4.42 -11.81 4.39
N LEU A 34 -5.66 -12.32 4.26
CA LEU A 34 -6.37 -12.32 2.98
C LEU A 34 -6.72 -10.90 2.53
N VAL A 35 -7.18 -10.03 3.44
CA VAL A 35 -7.42 -8.61 3.14
C VAL A 35 -6.13 -7.96 2.64
N LEU A 36 -5.00 -8.17 3.33
CA LEU A 36 -3.69 -7.70 2.87
C LEU A 36 -3.37 -8.18 1.45
N LEU A 37 -3.58 -9.47 1.16
CA LEU A 37 -3.34 -10.02 -0.17
C LEU A 37 -4.22 -9.34 -1.25
N VAL A 38 -5.49 -9.07 -0.93
CA VAL A 38 -6.41 -8.35 -1.84
C VAL A 38 -5.92 -6.93 -2.10
N LEU A 39 -5.40 -6.23 -1.09
CA LEU A 39 -4.85 -4.88 -1.26
C LEU A 39 -3.61 -4.89 -2.19
N VAL A 40 -2.66 -5.81 -1.97
CA VAL A 40 -1.46 -5.94 -2.83
C VAL A 40 -1.86 -6.33 -4.26
N ALA A 41 -2.74 -7.31 -4.41
CA ALA A 41 -3.21 -7.77 -5.72
C ALA A 41 -4.00 -6.67 -6.47
N GLY A 42 -4.82 -5.91 -5.75
CA GLY A 42 -5.54 -4.75 -6.27
C GLY A 42 -4.59 -3.68 -6.79
N ALA A 43 -3.59 -3.28 -6.00
CA ALA A 43 -2.60 -2.30 -6.44
C ALA A 43 -1.83 -2.76 -7.69
N GLY A 44 -1.41 -4.04 -7.72
CA GLY A 44 -0.76 -4.63 -8.90
C GLY A 44 -1.68 -4.66 -10.14
N ALA A 45 -2.96 -4.98 -9.96
CA ALA A 45 -3.94 -4.98 -11.05
C ALA A 45 -4.27 -3.57 -11.54
N SER A 46 -4.33 -2.59 -10.65
CA SER A 46 -4.49 -1.17 -10.98
C SER A 46 -3.39 -0.69 -11.92
N PHE A 47 -2.13 -0.95 -11.54
CA PHE A 47 -0.99 -0.65 -12.41
C PHE A 47 -1.07 -1.39 -13.76
N ALA A 48 -1.50 -2.66 -13.75
CA ALA A 48 -1.65 -3.45 -14.96
C ALA A 48 -2.66 -2.87 -15.95
N ALA A 49 -3.85 -2.50 -15.46
CA ALA A 49 -4.89 -1.91 -16.28
C ALA A 49 -4.42 -0.59 -16.86
N TRP A 50 -3.74 0.22 -16.05
CA TRP A 50 -3.12 1.44 -16.52
C TRP A 50 -2.11 1.16 -17.65
N TRP A 51 -1.20 0.21 -17.48
CA TRP A 51 -0.23 -0.17 -18.51
C TRP A 51 -0.91 -0.57 -19.84
N TRP A 52 -1.86 -1.50 -19.79
CA TRP A 52 -2.48 -2.05 -21.01
C TRP A 52 -3.46 -1.10 -21.68
N LEU A 53 -4.28 -0.41 -20.90
CA LEU A 53 -5.40 0.37 -21.42
C LEU A 53 -5.03 1.85 -21.61
N VAL A 54 -3.99 2.35 -20.91
CA VAL A 54 -3.50 3.71 -21.11
C VAL A 54 -2.33 3.73 -22.08
N LEU A 55 -1.22 3.06 -21.76
CA LEU A 55 -0.03 3.11 -22.62
C LEU A 55 -0.22 2.34 -23.92
N GLY A 56 -0.89 1.18 -23.87
CA GLY A 56 -1.08 0.32 -25.03
C GLY A 56 -2.02 0.87 -26.11
N GLN A 57 -2.94 1.79 -25.78
CA GLN A 57 -3.94 2.29 -26.74
C GLN A 57 -3.47 3.48 -27.59
N GLY A 58 -2.45 4.23 -27.16
CA GLY A 58 -1.86 5.34 -27.94
C GLY A 58 -2.81 6.49 -28.33
N ASN A 59 -4.08 6.48 -27.89
CA ASN A 59 -5.14 7.43 -28.29
C ASN A 59 -5.28 8.64 -27.36
N TRP A 60 -4.70 8.58 -26.16
CA TRP A 60 -4.74 9.67 -25.17
C TRP A 60 -4.06 10.98 -25.60
N PRO A 61 -2.96 10.96 -26.40
CA PRO A 61 -2.42 12.17 -27.01
C PRO A 61 -3.45 12.89 -27.89
N GLY A 62 -4.13 12.16 -28.77
CA GLY A 62 -5.16 12.72 -29.65
C GLY A 62 -6.32 13.33 -28.87
N ALA A 63 -6.80 12.65 -27.83
CA ALA A 63 -7.87 13.14 -26.96
C ALA A 63 -7.49 14.46 -26.24
N GLN A 64 -6.23 14.60 -25.79
CA GLN A 64 -5.77 15.84 -25.15
C GLN A 64 -5.52 16.96 -26.14
N LEU A 65 -4.96 16.67 -27.33
CA LEU A 65 -4.77 17.66 -28.38
C LEU A 65 -6.12 18.15 -28.92
N ALA A 66 -7.16 17.32 -28.93
CA ALA A 66 -8.52 17.71 -29.27
C ALA A 66 -9.14 18.72 -28.27
N CYS A 67 -8.57 18.89 -27.08
CA CYS A 67 -8.98 19.92 -26.14
C CYS A 67 -8.49 21.33 -26.53
N LEU A 68 -7.58 21.45 -27.50
CA LEU A 68 -7.08 22.74 -27.94
C LEU A 68 -8.21 23.51 -28.68
N PRO A 69 -8.48 24.76 -28.29
CA PRO A 69 -9.53 25.56 -28.91
C PRO A 69 -9.16 25.90 -30.36
N VAL A 70 -10.07 25.57 -31.29
CA VAL A 70 -9.91 25.84 -32.74
C VAL A 70 -10.20 27.30 -33.10
N ALA A 71 -10.97 28.01 -32.27
CA ALA A 71 -11.36 29.39 -32.50
C ALA A 71 -11.12 30.26 -31.26
N GLU A 72 -10.88 31.55 -31.49
CA GLU A 72 -10.78 32.55 -30.44
C GLU A 72 -12.14 32.77 -29.75
N GLY A 73 -12.09 33.15 -28.47
CA GLY A 73 -13.25 33.44 -27.66
C GLY A 73 -12.86 34.30 -26.46
N ALA A 74 -13.82 34.61 -25.59
CA ALA A 74 -13.52 35.31 -24.35
C ALA A 74 -12.43 34.54 -23.56
N PRO A 75 -11.37 35.20 -23.07
CA PRO A 75 -10.22 34.51 -22.46
C PRO A 75 -10.62 33.51 -21.37
N ASP A 76 -11.51 33.88 -20.46
CA ASP A 76 -11.97 33.00 -19.37
C ASP A 76 -12.68 31.75 -19.89
N ALA A 77 -13.51 31.89 -20.93
CA ALA A 77 -14.21 30.77 -21.54
C ALA A 77 -13.25 29.82 -22.27
N VAL A 78 -12.18 30.34 -22.87
CA VAL A 78 -11.12 29.55 -23.49
C VAL A 78 -10.39 28.72 -22.44
N LEU A 79 -9.97 29.35 -21.33
CA LEU A 79 -9.24 28.68 -20.24
C LEU A 79 -10.11 27.64 -19.54
N ALA A 80 -11.36 27.98 -19.21
CA ALA A 80 -12.30 27.06 -18.56
C ALA A 80 -12.60 25.84 -19.44
N ARG A 81 -12.83 26.05 -20.76
CA ARG A 81 -13.08 24.94 -21.71
C ARG A 81 -11.85 24.04 -21.85
N PHE A 82 -10.67 24.63 -22.04
CA PHE A 82 -9.44 23.87 -22.20
C PHE A 82 -9.12 23.06 -20.93
N THR A 83 -9.11 23.71 -19.76
CA THR A 83 -8.82 23.05 -18.48
C THR A 83 -9.86 21.99 -18.13
N GLY A 84 -11.16 22.26 -18.35
CA GLY A 84 -12.24 21.30 -18.17
C GLY A 84 -12.05 20.06 -19.04
N CYS A 85 -11.85 20.23 -20.35
CA CYS A 85 -11.62 19.12 -21.28
C CYS A 85 -10.40 18.27 -20.89
N VAL A 86 -9.26 18.91 -20.59
CA VAL A 86 -8.05 18.17 -20.18
C VAL A 86 -8.28 17.41 -18.87
N ASN A 87 -9.01 18.00 -17.91
CA ASN A 87 -9.35 17.32 -16.66
C ASN A 87 -10.31 16.14 -16.87
N ASP A 88 -11.26 16.22 -17.80
CA ASP A 88 -12.15 15.11 -18.15
C ASP A 88 -11.39 13.94 -18.79
N VAL A 89 -10.45 14.24 -19.69
CA VAL A 89 -9.56 13.22 -20.28
C VAL A 89 -8.71 12.57 -19.20
N ARG A 90 -8.15 13.36 -18.27
CA ARG A 90 -7.41 12.85 -17.10
C ARG A 90 -8.25 11.97 -16.20
N LEU A 91 -9.47 12.39 -15.89
CA LEU A 91 -10.37 11.62 -15.06
C LEU A 91 -10.70 10.29 -15.72
N THR A 92 -10.98 10.30 -17.02
CA THR A 92 -11.23 9.07 -17.79
C THR A 92 -10.02 8.15 -17.75
N GLN A 93 -8.81 8.69 -17.98
CA GLN A 93 -7.56 7.94 -17.91
C GLN A 93 -7.29 7.36 -16.52
N SER A 94 -7.51 8.13 -15.46
CA SER A 94 -7.35 7.68 -14.08
C SER A 94 -8.41 6.67 -13.67
N ALA A 95 -9.64 6.79 -14.15
CA ALA A 95 -10.74 5.85 -13.85
C ALA A 95 -10.47 4.46 -14.44
N VAL A 96 -9.75 4.37 -15.56
CA VAL A 96 -9.33 3.09 -16.18
C VAL A 96 -8.50 2.22 -15.21
N VAL A 97 -7.78 2.83 -14.26
CA VAL A 97 -7.04 2.12 -13.21
C VAL A 97 -7.95 1.23 -12.35
N LEU A 98 -9.24 1.59 -12.22
CA LEU A 98 -10.24 0.79 -11.49
C LEU A 98 -10.66 -0.48 -12.25
N CYS A 99 -10.53 -0.50 -13.58
CA CYS A 99 -10.82 -1.69 -14.39
C CYS A 99 -9.89 -2.85 -14.02
N GLY A 100 -8.68 -2.58 -13.53
CA GLY A 100 -7.71 -3.58 -13.10
C GLY A 100 -8.20 -4.46 -11.95
N PRO A 101 -8.43 -3.92 -10.74
CA PRO A 101 -8.96 -4.68 -9.62
C PRO A 101 -10.31 -5.36 -9.92
N LEU A 102 -11.20 -4.68 -10.64
CA LEU A 102 -12.51 -5.23 -11.02
C LEU A 102 -12.38 -6.40 -11.99
N GLY A 103 -11.55 -6.26 -13.03
CA GLY A 103 -11.24 -7.31 -13.99
C GLY A 103 -10.55 -8.49 -13.33
N LEU A 104 -9.57 -8.24 -12.45
CA LEU A 104 -8.91 -9.29 -11.68
C LEU A 104 -9.92 -10.05 -10.81
N LEU A 105 -10.81 -9.34 -10.10
CA LEU A 105 -11.84 -9.97 -9.27
C LEU A 105 -12.79 -10.82 -10.13
N ALA A 106 -13.28 -10.29 -11.25
CA ALA A 106 -14.17 -11.01 -12.17
C ALA A 106 -13.51 -12.28 -12.72
N LEU A 107 -12.27 -12.17 -13.23
CA LEU A 107 -11.50 -13.30 -13.73
C LEU A 107 -11.16 -14.30 -12.63
N ALA A 108 -10.86 -13.84 -11.40
CA ALA A 108 -10.58 -14.73 -10.28
C ALA A 108 -11.84 -15.47 -9.81
N LEU A 109 -13.02 -14.84 -9.88
CA LEU A 109 -14.31 -15.49 -9.61
C LEU A 109 -14.63 -16.54 -10.68
N LEU A 110 -14.41 -16.24 -11.95
CA LEU A 110 -14.54 -17.19 -13.05
C LEU A 110 -13.54 -18.34 -12.91
N GLY A 111 -12.28 -18.03 -12.63
CA GLY A 111 -11.21 -19.01 -12.39
C GLY A 111 -11.51 -19.91 -11.18
N ARG A 112 -12.10 -19.36 -10.11
CA ARG A 112 -12.60 -20.14 -8.97
C ARG A 112 -13.74 -21.08 -9.37
N ALA A 113 -14.69 -20.61 -10.17
CA ALA A 113 -15.82 -21.41 -10.65
C ALA A 113 -15.37 -22.53 -11.60
N ALA A 114 -14.50 -22.22 -12.56
CA ALA A 114 -13.89 -23.17 -13.49
C ALA A 114 -12.99 -24.16 -12.76
N GLY A 115 -12.13 -23.68 -11.86
CA GLY A 115 -11.20 -24.48 -11.06
C GLY A 115 -11.90 -25.54 -10.21
N ARG A 116 -13.15 -25.31 -9.80
CA ARG A 116 -13.97 -26.30 -9.10
C ARG A 116 -14.30 -27.51 -9.98
N ARG A 117 -14.74 -27.29 -11.22
CA ARG A 117 -15.05 -28.37 -12.17
C ARG A 117 -13.77 -29.03 -12.64
N LEU A 118 -12.77 -28.22 -12.99
CA LEU A 118 -11.47 -28.69 -13.45
C LEU A 118 -10.76 -29.52 -12.38
N SER A 119 -10.89 -29.19 -11.09
CA SER A 119 -10.27 -29.99 -10.03
C SER A 119 -10.85 -31.40 -9.94
N LEU A 120 -12.18 -31.55 -10.04
CA LEU A 120 -12.80 -32.88 -10.00
C LEU A 120 -12.40 -33.72 -11.21
N TRP A 121 -12.41 -33.10 -12.40
CA TRP A 121 -11.98 -33.74 -13.63
C TRP A 121 -10.49 -34.14 -13.59
N ARG A 122 -9.61 -33.20 -13.22
CA ARG A 122 -8.14 -33.41 -13.15
C ARG A 122 -7.75 -34.47 -12.11
N TRP A 123 -8.55 -34.61 -11.06
CA TRP A 123 -8.35 -35.63 -10.02
C TRP A 123 -9.07 -36.93 -10.36
N SER A 124 -9.83 -36.99 -11.46
CA SER A 124 -10.70 -38.12 -11.79
C SER A 124 -11.48 -38.57 -10.57
N ALA A 125 -11.96 -37.60 -9.79
CA ALA A 125 -12.57 -37.85 -8.50
C ALA A 125 -13.93 -38.50 -8.72
N GLN A 126 -14.20 -39.59 -8.00
CA GLN A 126 -15.48 -40.28 -8.03
C GLN A 126 -16.14 -40.18 -6.65
N PRO A 127 -17.49 -40.14 -6.57
CA PRO A 127 -18.18 -40.18 -5.29
C PRO A 127 -17.75 -41.43 -4.50
N ASP A 128 -17.45 -41.26 -3.22
CA ASP A 128 -17.10 -42.40 -2.39
C ASP A 128 -18.32 -43.30 -2.17
N ARG A 129 -18.14 -44.60 -2.37
CA ARG A 129 -19.13 -45.65 -2.04
C ARG A 129 -18.57 -46.66 -1.03
N SER A 130 -17.45 -46.32 -0.40
CA SER A 130 -16.70 -47.20 0.49
C SER A 130 -16.91 -46.85 1.98
N SER A 131 -16.16 -47.54 2.85
CA SER A 131 -16.17 -47.33 4.31
C SER A 131 -15.67 -45.95 4.75
N LEU A 132 -14.97 -45.18 3.90
CA LEU A 132 -14.53 -43.82 4.27
C LEU A 132 -15.69 -42.85 4.46
N SER A 133 -16.78 -43.01 3.69
CA SER A 133 -18.00 -42.22 3.85
C SER A 133 -18.62 -42.38 5.24
N ALA A 134 -18.60 -43.60 5.79
CA ALA A 134 -19.03 -43.88 7.15
C ALA A 134 -18.14 -43.18 8.20
N ARG A 135 -16.81 -43.22 8.01
CA ARG A 135 -15.85 -42.51 8.86
C ARG A 135 -16.02 -40.99 8.82
N LEU A 136 -16.30 -40.42 7.64
CA LEU A 136 -16.63 -38.99 7.53
C LEU A 136 -17.93 -38.68 8.27
N THR A 137 -18.94 -39.54 8.12
CA THR A 137 -20.24 -39.36 8.80
C THR A 137 -20.09 -39.38 10.31
N ALA A 138 -19.20 -40.24 10.85
CA ALA A 138 -18.91 -40.32 12.28
C ALA A 138 -18.31 -39.03 12.89
N VAL A 139 -17.70 -38.15 12.08
CA VAL A 139 -17.15 -36.87 12.56
C VAL A 139 -18.05 -35.67 12.24
N LEU A 140 -19.15 -35.87 11.53
CA LEU A 140 -20.13 -34.82 11.28
C LEU A 140 -20.98 -34.56 12.55
N PRO A 141 -21.43 -33.31 12.76
CA PRO A 141 -22.37 -33.04 13.83
C PRO A 141 -23.72 -33.74 13.60
N ASP A 142 -24.32 -34.22 14.69
CA ASP A 142 -25.66 -34.83 14.73
C ASP A 142 -26.74 -33.88 14.17
N GLU A 143 -27.79 -34.45 13.59
CA GLU A 143 -28.82 -33.72 12.81
C GLU A 143 -29.78 -32.87 13.65
N ASP A 144 -29.81 -33.05 14.98
CA ASP A 144 -30.88 -32.55 15.86
C ASP A 144 -30.85 -31.04 16.15
N GLY A 145 -30.21 -30.23 15.31
CA GLY A 145 -30.18 -28.77 15.46
C GLY A 145 -30.61 -28.03 14.18
N ASP A 146 -31.53 -27.06 14.34
CA ASP A 146 -32.05 -26.09 13.34
C ASP A 146 -31.00 -25.26 12.55
N ARG A 147 -29.70 -25.54 12.73
CA ARG A 147 -28.57 -24.91 12.04
C ARG A 147 -27.77 -25.89 11.18
N ALA A 148 -28.37 -27.00 10.74
CA ALA A 148 -27.70 -27.99 9.89
C ALA A 148 -27.35 -27.40 8.50
N GLY A 149 -26.13 -26.88 8.38
CA GLY A 149 -25.56 -26.52 7.09
C GLY A 149 -25.43 -27.73 6.16
N PRO A 150 -25.21 -27.53 4.85
CA PRO A 150 -25.12 -28.62 3.88
C PRO A 150 -23.96 -29.57 4.20
N ARG A 151 -24.25 -30.88 4.20
CA ARG A 151 -23.26 -31.93 4.46
C ARG A 151 -22.23 -32.03 3.33
N PRO A 152 -20.94 -32.19 3.65
CA PRO A 152 -19.92 -32.38 2.63
C PRO A 152 -20.01 -33.77 2.01
N ALA A 153 -20.02 -33.83 0.68
CA ALA A 153 -19.88 -35.09 -0.05
C ALA A 153 -18.42 -35.57 0.00
N LEU A 154 -18.18 -36.86 0.18
CA LEU A 154 -16.85 -37.44 0.05
C LEU A 154 -16.61 -37.92 -1.37
N TRP A 155 -15.45 -37.57 -1.91
CA TRP A 155 -14.97 -38.04 -3.21
C TRP A 155 -13.62 -38.72 -3.02
N VAL A 156 -13.40 -39.83 -3.73
CA VAL A 156 -12.12 -40.52 -3.77
C VAL A 156 -11.44 -40.22 -5.10
N ARG A 157 -10.16 -39.89 -5.04
CA ARG A 157 -9.35 -39.64 -6.23
C ARG A 157 -9.11 -40.94 -7.01
N GLY A 158 -9.36 -40.92 -8.32
CA GLY A 158 -9.01 -42.01 -9.22
C GLY A 158 -7.53 -42.02 -9.61
N GLY A 159 -6.89 -43.19 -9.60
CA GLY A 159 -5.55 -43.45 -10.15
C GLY A 159 -4.38 -43.45 -9.15
N ARG A 160 -3.22 -43.97 -9.58
CA ARG A 160 -2.02 -44.24 -8.74
C ARG A 160 -1.19 -43.01 -8.31
N ARG A 161 -1.66 -41.78 -8.52
CA ARG A 161 -0.87 -40.57 -8.17
C ARG A 161 -1.05 -40.21 -6.69
N ILE A 162 -0.15 -40.74 -5.87
CA ILE A 162 -0.01 -40.45 -4.43
C ILE A 162 0.42 -38.98 -4.24
N GLY A 163 -0.30 -38.19 -3.43
CA GLY A 163 0.28 -36.93 -2.95
C GLY A 163 -0.63 -35.93 -2.22
N VAL A 164 -1.94 -36.16 -2.15
CA VAL A 164 -2.91 -35.27 -1.49
C VAL A 164 -3.74 -36.08 -0.49
N ARG A 165 -3.35 -36.12 0.80
CA ARG A 165 -4.04 -36.91 1.85
C ARG A 165 -5.56 -36.79 1.81
N ALA A 166 -6.07 -35.66 2.27
CA ALA A 166 -7.43 -35.23 2.04
C ALA A 166 -7.43 -33.73 1.71
N ARG A 167 -8.51 -33.23 1.13
CA ARG A 167 -8.65 -31.82 0.79
C ARG A 167 -10.10 -31.35 0.75
N ALA A 168 -10.38 -30.31 1.53
CA ALA A 168 -11.62 -29.56 1.50
C ALA A 168 -11.79 -28.76 0.20
N SER A 169 -13.00 -28.80 -0.34
CA SER A 169 -13.33 -28.23 -1.64
C SER A 169 -14.83 -27.90 -1.73
N GLY A 170 -15.22 -27.24 -2.82
CA GLY A 170 -16.62 -26.95 -3.13
C GLY A 170 -17.04 -25.52 -2.77
N THR A 171 -18.33 -25.34 -2.54
CA THR A 171 -18.96 -24.06 -2.20
C THR A 171 -19.68 -24.18 -0.87
N VAL A 172 -20.06 -23.06 -0.25
CA VAL A 172 -20.84 -23.08 1.00
C VAL A 172 -22.11 -23.93 0.86
N ARG A 173 -22.77 -23.93 -0.31
CA ARG A 173 -24.01 -24.72 -0.56
C ARG A 173 -23.77 -26.17 -0.96
N LYS A 174 -22.58 -26.49 -1.48
CA LYS A 174 -22.21 -27.83 -1.98
C LYS A 174 -20.76 -28.09 -1.60
N PRO A 175 -20.47 -28.30 -0.30
CA PRO A 175 -19.13 -28.61 0.16
C PRO A 175 -18.78 -30.06 -0.17
N TRP A 176 -17.49 -30.35 -0.31
CA TRP A 176 -17.01 -31.73 -0.46
C TRP A 176 -15.57 -31.87 -0.01
N ILE A 177 -15.19 -33.09 0.36
CA ILE A 177 -13.83 -33.47 0.70
C ILE A 177 -13.35 -34.47 -0.36
N VAL A 178 -12.14 -34.31 -0.85
CA VAL A 178 -11.49 -35.26 -1.75
C VAL A 178 -10.39 -35.98 -0.98
N ALA A 179 -10.43 -37.31 -0.91
CA ALA A 179 -9.42 -38.14 -0.26
C ALA A 179 -8.65 -38.98 -1.30
N ASP A 180 -7.35 -39.15 -1.08
CA ASP A 180 -6.53 -40.07 -1.87
C ASP A 180 -6.70 -41.52 -1.38
N SER A 181 -6.38 -42.49 -2.24
CA SER A 181 -6.51 -43.93 -1.93
C SER A 181 -5.62 -44.45 -0.79
N HIS A 182 -4.61 -43.70 -0.34
CA HIS A 182 -3.78 -44.11 0.79
C HIS A 182 -4.46 -43.85 2.14
N VAL A 183 -5.51 -43.02 2.19
CA VAL A 183 -6.28 -42.74 3.42
C VAL A 183 -6.93 -44.02 3.95
N PHE A 184 -7.24 -44.96 3.07
CA PHE A 184 -7.76 -46.28 3.42
C PHE A 184 -6.81 -47.10 4.29
N ALA A 185 -5.50 -46.88 4.17
CA ALA A 185 -4.48 -47.59 4.94
C ALA A 185 -4.16 -46.94 6.29
N LEU A 186 -4.73 -45.77 6.57
CA LEU A 186 -4.49 -45.06 7.83
C LEU A 186 -5.41 -45.61 8.94
N PRO A 187 -4.94 -45.62 10.20
CA PRO A 187 -5.77 -45.94 11.37
C PRO A 187 -6.98 -45.01 11.47
N ASP A 188 -8.11 -45.53 11.94
CA ASP A 188 -9.38 -44.79 12.04
C ASP A 188 -9.23 -43.45 12.74
N ARG A 189 -8.53 -43.42 13.88
CA ARG A 189 -8.26 -42.19 14.64
C ARG A 189 -7.54 -41.11 13.82
N GLN A 190 -6.59 -41.50 12.97
CA GLN A 190 -5.87 -40.56 12.11
C GLN A 190 -6.75 -40.06 10.96
N VAL A 191 -7.59 -40.94 10.40
CA VAL A 191 -8.54 -40.57 9.35
C VAL A 191 -9.58 -39.59 9.88
N GLU A 192 -10.12 -39.84 11.07
CA GLU A 192 -11.08 -38.95 11.71
C GLU A 192 -10.47 -37.60 12.06
N ALA A 193 -9.27 -37.56 12.64
CA ALA A 193 -8.56 -36.31 12.93
C ALA A 193 -8.31 -35.49 11.64
N MET A 194 -7.89 -36.16 10.57
CA MET A 194 -7.74 -35.54 9.26
C MET A 194 -9.07 -35.00 8.70
N PHE A 195 -10.18 -35.75 8.83
CA PHE A 195 -11.48 -35.25 8.39
C PHE A 195 -11.98 -34.08 9.24
N ARG A 196 -11.73 -34.05 10.55
CA ARG A 196 -12.03 -32.87 11.39
C ARG A 196 -11.25 -31.64 10.94
N HIS A 197 -9.97 -31.78 10.58
CA HIS A 197 -9.16 -30.71 9.96
C HIS A 197 -9.77 -30.19 8.64
N GLU A 198 -10.15 -31.09 7.73
CA GLU A 198 -10.76 -30.69 6.46
C GLU A 198 -12.16 -30.07 6.65
N LEU A 199 -12.93 -30.55 7.62
CA LEU A 199 -14.20 -29.96 8.02
C LEU A 199 -14.01 -28.56 8.62
N ALA A 200 -12.95 -28.34 9.38
CA ALA A 200 -12.62 -27.03 9.91
C ALA A 200 -12.42 -25.99 8.79
N HIS A 201 -11.71 -26.33 7.71
CA HIS A 201 -11.59 -25.46 6.54
C HIS A 201 -12.96 -25.07 5.93
N LEU A 202 -13.90 -26.03 5.88
CA LEU A 202 -15.26 -25.78 5.38
C LEU A 202 -16.05 -24.88 6.34
N ARG A 203 -15.99 -25.15 7.65
CA ARG A 203 -16.64 -24.36 8.72
C ARG A 203 -16.14 -22.91 8.74
N LEU A 204 -14.82 -22.72 8.62
CA LEU A 204 -14.17 -21.41 8.55
C LEU A 204 -14.37 -20.67 7.21
N ARG A 205 -14.98 -21.33 6.22
CA ARG A 205 -15.25 -20.80 4.87
C ARG A 205 -13.99 -20.30 4.15
N ASP A 206 -12.84 -20.86 4.47
CA ASP A 206 -11.55 -20.40 3.96
C ASP A 206 -11.24 -20.92 2.55
N VAL A 207 -11.79 -22.08 2.17
CA VAL A 207 -11.51 -22.78 0.91
C VAL A 207 -11.81 -21.88 -0.29
N GLY A 208 -12.95 -21.19 -0.25
CA GLY A 208 -13.36 -20.30 -1.32
C GLY A 208 -12.48 -19.05 -1.43
N ARG A 209 -12.12 -18.46 -0.28
CA ARG A 209 -11.29 -17.26 -0.19
C ARG A 209 -9.87 -17.53 -0.71
N VAL A 210 -9.28 -18.65 -0.29
CA VAL A 210 -7.96 -19.07 -0.75
C VAL A 210 -7.95 -19.45 -2.23
N ARG A 211 -9.00 -20.09 -2.75
CA ARG A 211 -9.09 -20.34 -4.21
C ARG A 211 -9.16 -19.06 -5.01
N LEU A 212 -9.89 -18.06 -4.52
CA LEU A 212 -9.93 -16.75 -5.16
C LEU A 212 -8.55 -16.11 -5.17
N ALA A 213 -7.85 -16.12 -4.03
CA ALA A 213 -6.48 -15.63 -3.90
C ALA A 213 -5.48 -16.35 -4.84
N VAL A 214 -5.52 -17.68 -4.91
CA VAL A 214 -4.67 -18.48 -5.81
C VAL A 214 -5.01 -18.21 -7.28
N ALA A 215 -6.29 -18.07 -7.62
CA ALA A 215 -6.69 -17.70 -8.98
C ALA A 215 -6.17 -16.31 -9.35
N ALA A 216 -6.37 -15.32 -8.48
CA ALA A 216 -5.88 -13.96 -8.66
C ALA A 216 -4.35 -13.92 -8.85
N TRP A 217 -3.60 -14.69 -8.06
CA TRP A 217 -2.15 -14.86 -8.25
C TRP A 217 -1.78 -15.34 -9.65
N TRP A 218 -2.41 -16.42 -10.13
CA TRP A 218 -2.11 -16.95 -11.46
C TRP A 218 -2.54 -16.02 -12.59
N ILE A 219 -3.66 -15.30 -12.43
CA ILE A 219 -4.14 -14.31 -13.40
C ILE A 219 -3.19 -13.12 -13.45
N LEU A 220 -2.73 -12.61 -12.30
CA LEU A 220 -1.72 -11.56 -12.25
C LEU A 220 -0.41 -12.03 -12.90
N LEU A 221 0.08 -13.21 -12.54
CA LEU A 221 1.32 -13.72 -13.09
C LEU A 221 1.23 -13.93 -14.62
N ALA A 222 0.24 -14.69 -15.09
CA ALA A 222 0.15 -15.11 -16.48
C ALA A 222 -0.52 -14.08 -17.39
N GLY A 223 -1.51 -13.35 -16.89
CA GLY A 223 -2.29 -12.37 -17.66
C GLY A 223 -1.74 -10.95 -17.60
N VAL A 224 -0.89 -10.63 -16.61
CA VAL A 224 -0.30 -9.30 -16.45
C VAL A 224 1.22 -9.35 -16.51
N THR A 225 1.86 -9.98 -15.51
CA THR A 225 3.30 -9.90 -15.31
C THR A 225 4.08 -10.42 -16.51
N LEU A 226 3.72 -11.61 -17.03
CA LEU A 226 4.41 -12.18 -18.19
C LEU A 226 4.20 -11.34 -19.47
N PRO A 227 2.96 -10.95 -19.86
CA PRO A 227 2.75 -10.06 -21.00
C PRO A 227 3.45 -8.71 -20.88
N VAL A 228 3.39 -8.04 -19.72
CA VAL A 228 4.05 -6.74 -19.51
C VAL A 228 5.56 -6.91 -19.54
N GLY A 229 6.10 -7.94 -18.88
CA GLY A 229 7.53 -8.25 -18.93
C GLY A 229 8.02 -8.54 -20.35
N ALA A 230 7.25 -9.29 -21.15
CA ALA A 230 7.57 -9.53 -22.55
C ALA A 230 7.54 -8.23 -23.37
N ALA A 231 6.51 -7.38 -23.21
CA ALA A 231 6.43 -6.10 -23.88
C ALA A 231 7.63 -5.20 -23.55
N LEU A 232 8.00 -5.11 -22.26
CA LEU A 232 9.16 -4.35 -21.78
C LEU A 232 10.51 -4.90 -22.27
N LEU A 233 10.59 -6.19 -22.59
CA LEU A 233 11.81 -6.78 -23.14
C LEU A 233 11.92 -6.58 -24.65
N LEU A 234 10.79 -6.54 -25.36
CA LEU A 234 10.73 -6.32 -26.79
C LEU A 234 10.89 -4.84 -27.15
N ASP A 235 10.37 -3.95 -26.32
CA ASP A 235 10.50 -2.49 -26.46
C ASP A 235 10.90 -1.87 -25.10
N PRO A 236 12.20 -1.83 -24.77
CA PRO A 236 12.66 -1.44 -23.45
C PRO A 236 12.42 0.04 -23.09
N GLY A 237 12.21 0.94 -24.05
CA GLY A 237 12.02 2.37 -23.76
C GLY A 237 12.98 2.93 -22.69
N LEU A 238 12.59 4.00 -22.01
CA LEU A 238 13.36 4.56 -20.87
C LEU A 238 12.91 3.99 -19.51
N LEU A 239 11.69 3.43 -19.46
CA LEU A 239 11.08 2.96 -18.21
C LEU A 239 11.26 1.47 -17.96
N ALA A 240 11.68 0.64 -18.95
CA ALA A 240 11.74 -0.81 -18.72
C ALA A 240 12.72 -1.20 -17.63
N ALA A 241 13.91 -0.58 -17.54
CA ALA A 241 14.85 -0.92 -16.49
C ALA A 241 14.22 -0.70 -15.09
N GLY A 242 13.55 0.44 -14.90
CA GLY A 242 12.86 0.75 -13.65
C GLY A 242 11.70 -0.21 -13.33
N LEU A 243 10.92 -0.59 -14.34
CA LEU A 243 9.77 -1.48 -14.18
C LEU A 243 10.17 -2.96 -14.03
N LEU A 244 11.10 -3.45 -14.84
CA LEU A 244 11.65 -4.80 -14.78
C LEU A 244 12.39 -5.06 -13.46
N ALA A 245 12.97 -4.04 -12.84
CA ALA A 245 13.56 -4.17 -11.50
C ALA A 245 12.49 -4.29 -10.39
N ARG A 246 11.38 -3.56 -10.49
CA ARG A 246 10.33 -3.49 -9.46
C ARG A 246 9.35 -4.66 -9.52
N MET A 247 8.99 -5.09 -10.73
CA MET A 247 7.97 -6.12 -10.96
C MET A 247 8.28 -7.47 -10.27
N PRO A 248 9.51 -8.02 -10.33
CA PRO A 248 9.86 -9.24 -9.60
C PRO A 248 9.75 -9.07 -8.09
N VAL A 249 10.10 -7.89 -7.55
CA VAL A 249 10.02 -7.61 -6.12
C VAL A 249 8.55 -7.63 -5.66
N VAL A 250 7.67 -6.93 -6.38
CA VAL A 250 6.22 -6.94 -6.09
C VAL A 250 5.65 -8.36 -6.19
N LEU A 251 6.05 -9.11 -7.21
CA LEU A 251 5.62 -10.50 -7.40
C LEU A 251 6.08 -11.42 -6.26
N VAL A 252 7.33 -11.27 -5.81
CA VAL A 252 7.87 -12.01 -4.65
C VAL A 252 7.11 -11.66 -3.38
N VAL A 253 6.82 -10.38 -3.13
CA VAL A 253 6.04 -9.95 -1.96
C VAL A 253 4.62 -10.53 -2.00
N LEU A 254 3.96 -10.50 -3.15
CA LEU A 254 2.64 -11.08 -3.34
C LEU A 254 2.67 -12.60 -3.09
N LEU A 255 3.68 -13.30 -3.61
CA LEU A 255 3.86 -14.75 -3.41
C LEU A 255 4.10 -15.10 -1.94
N LEU A 256 4.98 -14.37 -1.26
CA LEU A 256 5.27 -14.58 0.15
C LEU A 256 4.03 -14.32 1.03
N THR A 257 3.24 -13.31 0.69
CA THR A 257 1.97 -13.00 1.36
C THR A 257 0.94 -14.12 1.13
N LEU A 258 0.82 -14.62 -0.11
CA LEU A 258 -0.03 -15.78 -0.42
C LEU A 258 0.42 -17.02 0.38
N CYS A 259 1.72 -17.32 0.40
CA CYS A 259 2.24 -18.44 1.19
C CYS A 259 1.99 -18.25 2.70
N ALA A 260 2.07 -17.02 3.21
CA ALA A 260 1.74 -16.71 4.60
C ALA A 260 0.26 -16.97 4.91
N VAL A 261 -0.66 -16.55 4.03
CA VAL A 261 -2.11 -16.87 4.13
C VAL A 261 -2.32 -18.38 4.16
N LEU A 262 -1.67 -19.12 3.25
CA LEU A 262 -1.77 -20.57 3.19
C LEU A 262 -1.30 -21.24 4.47
N ARG A 263 -0.19 -20.79 5.07
CA ARG A 263 0.33 -21.38 6.32
C ARG A 263 -0.60 -21.12 7.50
N VAL A 264 -1.10 -19.90 7.62
CA VAL A 264 -1.94 -19.46 8.74
C VAL A 264 -3.29 -20.14 8.73
N ARG A 265 -3.83 -20.37 7.53
CA ARG A 265 -5.05 -21.15 7.34
C ARG A 265 -4.96 -22.55 7.93
N GLU A 266 -3.81 -23.21 7.83
CA GLU A 266 -3.62 -24.53 8.42
C GLU A 266 -3.63 -24.44 9.96
N HIS A 267 -3.05 -23.38 10.56
CA HIS A 267 -3.13 -23.16 12.00
C HIS A 267 -4.57 -22.91 12.48
N ASP A 268 -5.35 -22.10 11.75
CA ASP A 268 -6.75 -21.87 12.10
C ASP A 268 -7.59 -23.17 12.00
N ALA A 269 -7.29 -24.03 11.02
CA ALA A 269 -7.94 -25.33 10.87
C ALA A 269 -7.52 -26.34 11.94
N ASP A 270 -6.23 -26.38 12.31
CA ASP A 270 -5.72 -27.20 13.41
C ASP A 270 -6.42 -26.87 14.73
N LEU A 271 -6.51 -25.58 15.06
CA LEU A 271 -7.19 -25.11 16.28
C LEU A 271 -8.69 -25.41 16.25
N ALA A 272 -9.34 -25.26 15.10
CA ALA A 272 -10.77 -25.55 14.95
C ALA A 272 -11.08 -27.05 14.99
N ALA A 273 -10.15 -27.91 14.55
CA ALA A 273 -10.25 -29.36 14.70
C ALA A 273 -10.06 -29.77 16.17
N GLU A 274 -9.08 -29.18 16.86
CA GLU A 274 -8.82 -29.44 18.29
C GLU A 274 -9.95 -28.91 19.20
N ALA A 275 -10.62 -27.83 18.80
CA ALA A 275 -11.75 -27.25 19.52
C ALA A 275 -13.04 -28.09 19.44
N ASP A 276 -13.12 -29.07 18.53
CA ASP A 276 -14.32 -29.89 18.33
C ASP A 276 -14.59 -30.75 19.58
N PRO A 277 -15.72 -30.56 20.27
CA PRO A 277 -16.02 -31.27 21.52
C PRO A 277 -16.17 -32.78 21.33
N ARG A 278 -16.37 -33.26 20.09
CA ARG A 278 -16.45 -34.69 19.77
C ARG A 278 -15.08 -35.30 19.44
N ALA A 279 -14.02 -34.52 19.37
CA ALA A 279 -12.68 -35.03 19.11
C ALA A 279 -12.08 -35.64 20.38
N PRO A 280 -11.43 -36.81 20.31
CA PRO A 280 -10.57 -37.27 21.40
C PRO A 280 -9.49 -36.23 21.68
N LEU A 281 -9.23 -35.94 22.95
CA LEU A 281 -8.21 -34.96 23.36
C LEU A 281 -6.85 -35.29 22.73
N GLY A 282 -6.24 -34.32 22.05
CA GLY A 282 -4.93 -34.49 21.43
C GLY A 282 -4.91 -35.25 20.10
N ALA A 283 -6.06 -35.69 19.57
CA ALA A 283 -6.11 -36.43 18.29
C ALA A 283 -5.53 -35.62 17.12
N THR A 284 -5.72 -34.29 17.11
CA THR A 284 -5.13 -33.40 16.09
C THR A 284 -3.61 -33.37 16.24
N ALA A 285 -3.10 -33.24 17.46
CA ALA A 285 -1.66 -33.23 17.72
C ALA A 285 -0.99 -34.55 17.34
N GLU A 286 -1.62 -35.69 17.66
CA GLU A 286 -1.14 -37.02 17.24
C GLU A 286 -1.09 -37.15 15.71
N HIS A 287 -2.14 -36.68 15.02
CA HIS A 287 -2.17 -36.66 13.56
C HIS A 287 -1.02 -35.81 12.98
N VAL A 288 -0.80 -34.61 13.51
CA VAL A 288 0.31 -33.72 13.09
C VAL A 288 1.68 -34.33 13.38
N ALA A 289 1.85 -35.01 14.52
CA ALA A 289 3.09 -35.66 14.90
C ALA A 289 3.45 -36.86 13.99
N SER A 290 2.44 -37.49 13.37
CA SER A 290 2.63 -38.58 12.41
C SER A 290 3.11 -38.13 11.02
N ASP A 291 3.32 -36.82 10.81
CA ASP A 291 3.81 -36.28 9.54
C ASP A 291 5.23 -36.73 9.20
N VAL A 292 5.44 -37.04 7.91
CA VAL A 292 6.75 -37.43 7.39
C VAL A 292 7.72 -36.24 7.41
N PRO A 293 8.98 -36.43 7.84
CA PRO A 293 9.97 -35.36 7.85
C PRO A 293 10.20 -34.75 6.47
N PRO A 294 10.50 -33.43 6.41
CA PRO A 294 10.67 -32.74 5.15
C PRO A 294 11.88 -33.17 4.36
N ASN A 295 11.74 -33.29 3.04
CA ASN A 295 12.89 -33.46 2.14
C ASN A 295 13.71 -32.15 1.98
N ARG A 296 14.92 -32.25 1.40
CA ARG A 296 15.83 -31.09 1.22
C ARG A 296 15.18 -29.93 0.47
N ARG A 297 14.38 -30.21 -0.57
CA ARG A 297 13.68 -29.19 -1.36
C ARG A 297 12.62 -28.46 -0.53
N GLN A 298 11.88 -29.17 0.31
CA GLN A 298 10.92 -28.58 1.24
C GLN A 298 11.63 -27.72 2.30
N ARG A 299 12.80 -28.15 2.81
CA ARG A 299 13.62 -27.34 3.72
C ARG A 299 14.08 -26.04 3.07
N LEU A 300 14.56 -26.09 1.82
CA LEU A 300 14.95 -24.88 1.08
C LEU A 300 13.76 -23.94 0.87
N ARG A 301 12.62 -24.44 0.38
CA ARG A 301 11.39 -23.65 0.20
C ARG A 301 10.93 -22.98 1.50
N ARG A 302 11.12 -23.62 2.65
CA ARG A 302 10.82 -23.04 3.96
C ARG A 302 11.78 -21.93 4.33
N ALA A 303 13.09 -22.13 4.13
CA ALA A 303 14.10 -21.11 4.41
C ALA A 303 13.83 -19.81 3.65
N VAL A 304 13.32 -19.91 2.42
CA VAL A 304 12.94 -18.74 1.60
C VAL A 304 11.47 -18.32 1.75
N GLY A 305 10.70 -18.90 2.68
CA GLY A 305 9.30 -18.53 2.94
C GLY A 305 8.27 -18.96 1.90
N LEU A 306 8.66 -19.73 0.88
CA LEU A 306 7.81 -20.24 -0.21
C LEU A 306 7.06 -21.54 0.13
N ALA A 307 7.19 -22.05 1.35
CA ALA A 307 6.40 -23.20 1.81
C ALA A 307 4.94 -22.79 2.05
N SER A 308 4.00 -23.50 1.40
CA SER A 308 2.56 -23.28 1.54
C SER A 308 1.95 -23.90 2.79
N HIS A 309 2.66 -24.85 3.43
CA HIS A 309 2.23 -25.48 4.69
C HIS A 309 3.25 -25.20 5.79
N PRO A 310 2.79 -24.99 7.04
CA PRO A 310 3.69 -24.88 8.19
C PRO A 310 4.39 -26.21 8.45
N THR A 311 5.45 -26.18 9.27
CA THR A 311 6.11 -27.42 9.71
C THR A 311 5.29 -28.09 10.80
N SER A 312 5.39 -29.41 10.93
CA SER A 312 4.71 -30.15 12.00
C SER A 312 5.12 -29.66 13.39
N ALA A 313 6.40 -29.30 13.59
CA ALA A 313 6.85 -28.65 14.83
C ALA A 313 6.11 -27.33 15.10
N THR A 314 5.98 -26.45 14.10
CA THR A 314 5.23 -25.19 14.26
C THR A 314 3.73 -25.42 14.52
N ARG A 315 3.12 -26.44 13.89
CA ARG A 315 1.72 -26.81 14.14
C ARG A 315 1.54 -27.34 15.56
N LEU A 316 2.44 -28.21 16.02
CA LEU A 316 2.46 -28.72 17.39
C LEU A 316 2.68 -27.60 18.42
N ASP A 317 3.55 -26.64 18.14
CA ASP A 317 3.75 -25.46 19.00
C ASP A 317 2.46 -24.63 19.13
N VAL A 318 1.71 -24.47 18.03
CA VAL A 318 0.43 -23.76 18.04
C VAL A 318 -0.66 -24.55 18.77
N LEU A 319 -0.70 -25.87 18.61
CA LEU A 319 -1.63 -26.72 19.36
C LEU A 319 -1.28 -26.74 20.86
N ALA A 320 0.00 -26.67 21.21
CA ALA A 320 0.48 -26.58 22.58
C ALA A 320 0.19 -25.22 23.22
N ASP A 321 0.28 -24.14 22.44
CA ASP A 321 0.05 -22.75 22.86
C ASP A 321 -0.76 -22.01 21.77
N PRO A 322 -2.11 -22.12 21.82
CA PRO A 322 -3.00 -21.54 20.80
C PRO A 322 -2.83 -20.02 20.59
N ALA A 323 -2.37 -19.29 21.62
CA ALA A 323 -2.15 -17.85 21.55
C ALA A 323 -1.11 -17.47 20.48
N ARG A 324 -0.19 -18.38 20.11
CA ARG A 324 0.83 -18.14 19.08
C ARG A 324 0.26 -17.85 17.69
N ALA A 325 -0.91 -18.40 17.36
CA ALA A 325 -1.55 -18.15 16.08
C ALA A 325 -2.01 -16.68 15.91
N TRP A 326 -2.17 -15.96 17.03
CA TRP A 326 -2.69 -14.60 17.08
C TRP A 326 -1.62 -13.51 17.20
N GLY A 327 -0.34 -13.87 17.12
CA GLY A 327 0.78 -12.92 17.10
C GLY A 327 0.83 -12.02 15.87
N VAL A 328 1.57 -10.92 15.99
CA VAL A 328 1.81 -9.93 14.92
C VAL A 328 3.30 -9.82 14.68
N SER A 329 3.74 -10.15 13.47
CA SER A 329 5.16 -10.06 13.11
C SER A 329 5.51 -8.72 12.48
N ALA A 330 6.75 -8.26 12.67
CA ALA A 330 7.26 -7.08 11.98
C ALA A 330 7.24 -7.25 10.44
N ALA A 331 7.40 -8.48 9.94
CA ALA A 331 7.31 -8.78 8.51
C ALA A 331 5.88 -8.59 7.96
N GLU A 332 4.86 -8.95 8.74
CA GLU A 332 3.46 -8.70 8.37
C GLU A 332 3.13 -7.21 8.37
N CYS A 333 3.65 -6.45 9.34
CA CYS A 333 3.56 -5.00 9.34
C CYS A 333 4.29 -4.38 8.13
N LEU A 334 5.50 -4.84 7.80
CA LEU A 334 6.25 -4.41 6.62
C LEU A 334 5.47 -4.68 5.33
N ALA A 335 4.93 -5.89 5.17
CA ALA A 335 4.11 -6.26 4.01
C ALA A 335 2.84 -5.40 3.91
N THR A 336 2.21 -5.09 5.05
CA THR A 336 1.05 -4.18 5.11
C THR A 336 1.43 -2.76 4.70
N GLY A 337 2.58 -2.26 5.14
CA GLY A 337 3.09 -0.96 4.73
C GLY A 337 3.36 -0.94 3.23
N LEU A 338 4.01 -1.97 2.71
CA LEU A 338 4.31 -2.10 1.28
C LEU A 338 3.03 -2.08 0.43
N ALA A 339 2.01 -2.83 0.85
CA ALA A 339 0.69 -2.81 0.21
C ALA A 339 0.07 -1.41 0.22
N ALA A 340 0.13 -0.73 1.37
CA ALA A 340 -0.40 0.61 1.53
C ALA A 340 0.33 1.62 0.64
N GLY A 341 1.65 1.54 0.55
CA GLY A 341 2.44 2.44 -0.29
C GLY A 341 2.18 2.25 -1.79
N LEU A 342 2.02 0.99 -2.24
CA LEU A 342 1.63 0.70 -3.62
C LEU A 342 0.22 1.23 -3.93
N LEU A 343 -0.75 0.96 -3.05
CA LEU A 343 -2.15 1.34 -3.26
C LEU A 343 -2.36 2.86 -3.18
N PHE A 344 -1.70 3.54 -2.23
CA PHE A 344 -1.86 4.97 -2.02
C PHE A 344 -1.52 5.74 -3.29
N THR A 345 -0.41 5.41 -3.96
CA THR A 345 0.05 6.13 -5.14
C THR A 345 -1.00 6.13 -6.25
N GLU A 346 -1.59 4.97 -6.56
CA GLU A 346 -2.63 4.86 -7.60
C GLU A 346 -3.93 5.56 -7.18
N LEU A 347 -4.33 5.39 -5.92
CA LEU A 347 -5.55 6.01 -5.40
C LEU A 347 -5.44 7.54 -5.32
N ALA A 348 -4.27 8.07 -4.97
CA ALA A 348 -4.01 9.51 -4.91
C ALA A 348 -4.20 10.17 -6.27
N LEU A 349 -3.73 9.53 -7.34
CA LEU A 349 -3.91 10.02 -8.70
C LEU A 349 -5.38 10.04 -9.09
N LEU A 350 -6.11 8.96 -8.83
CA LEU A 350 -7.55 8.89 -9.10
C LEU A 350 -8.34 9.98 -8.35
N VAL A 351 -8.10 10.14 -7.05
CA VAL A 351 -8.82 11.14 -6.25
C VAL A 351 -8.39 12.56 -6.64
N ALA A 352 -7.11 12.78 -6.99
CA ALA A 352 -6.65 14.07 -7.47
C ALA A 352 -7.27 14.43 -8.84
N SER A 353 -7.51 13.45 -9.72
CA SER A 353 -8.24 13.67 -10.98
C SER A 353 -9.71 14.02 -10.75
N LEU A 354 -10.35 13.48 -9.70
CA LEU A 354 -11.72 13.86 -9.30
C LEU A 354 -11.78 15.27 -8.69
N MET A 355 -10.66 15.77 -8.14
CA MET A 355 -10.60 17.02 -7.40
C MET A 355 -9.36 17.85 -7.81
N PRO A 356 -9.25 18.27 -9.09
CA PRO A 356 -8.02 18.85 -9.64
C PRO A 356 -7.61 20.14 -8.92
N GLN A 357 -8.58 20.87 -8.36
CA GLN A 357 -8.34 22.09 -7.61
C GLN A 357 -8.06 21.88 -6.11
N GLN A 358 -8.13 20.66 -5.59
CA GLN A 358 -8.06 20.39 -4.14
C GLN A 358 -7.08 19.25 -3.83
N ALA A 359 -5.84 19.37 -4.32
CA ALA A 359 -4.81 18.34 -4.16
C ALA A 359 -4.64 17.90 -2.71
N GLN A 360 -4.60 18.82 -1.75
CA GLN A 360 -4.46 18.44 -0.34
C GLN A 360 -5.64 17.61 0.18
N LEU A 361 -6.87 17.98 -0.18
CA LEU A 361 -8.05 17.21 0.19
C LEU A 361 -8.03 15.84 -0.48
N ALA A 362 -7.64 15.76 -1.75
CA ALA A 362 -7.49 14.50 -2.46
C ALA A 362 -6.50 13.54 -1.77
N TYR A 363 -5.34 14.06 -1.34
CA TYR A 363 -4.35 13.28 -0.58
C TYR A 363 -4.86 12.89 0.80
N SER A 364 -5.65 13.73 1.46
CA SER A 364 -6.26 13.43 2.76
C SER A 364 -7.34 12.35 2.66
N ILE A 365 -8.19 12.40 1.63
CA ILE A 365 -9.18 11.35 1.31
C ILE A 365 -8.46 10.04 0.99
N THR A 366 -7.41 10.10 0.17
CA THR A 366 -6.59 8.92 -0.14
C THR A 366 -5.94 8.33 1.11
N GLY A 367 -5.41 9.20 1.98
CA GLY A 367 -4.88 8.83 3.28
C GLY A 367 -5.93 8.19 4.17
N LEU A 368 -7.16 8.67 4.16
CA LEU A 368 -8.28 8.08 4.91
C LEU A 368 -8.60 6.67 4.43
N LEU A 369 -8.79 6.51 3.11
CA LEU A 369 -9.12 5.21 2.49
C LEU A 369 -8.02 4.18 2.72
N THR A 370 -6.76 4.58 2.50
CA THR A 370 -5.59 3.71 2.73
C THR A 370 -5.38 3.45 4.22
N GLY A 371 -5.59 4.46 5.05
CA GLY A 371 -5.49 4.39 6.52
C GLY A 371 -6.47 3.39 7.11
N TRP A 372 -7.73 3.36 6.66
CA TRP A 372 -8.70 2.33 7.07
C TRP A 372 -8.30 0.93 6.64
N ALA A 373 -7.78 0.77 5.42
CA ALA A 373 -7.32 -0.53 4.93
C ALA A 373 -6.15 -1.06 5.79
N VAL A 374 -5.18 -0.21 6.12
CA VAL A 374 -4.05 -0.53 7.02
C VAL A 374 -4.55 -0.82 8.43
N ALA A 375 -5.43 0.02 8.96
CA ALA A 375 -5.99 -0.14 10.30
C ALA A 375 -6.74 -1.47 10.43
N GLY A 376 -7.56 -1.85 9.44
CA GLY A 376 -8.29 -3.11 9.43
C GLY A 376 -7.39 -4.35 9.52
N VAL A 377 -6.15 -4.27 9.02
CA VAL A 377 -5.17 -5.36 9.14
C VAL A 377 -4.41 -5.27 10.47
N VAL A 378 -3.78 -4.12 10.74
CA VAL A 378 -2.81 -3.98 11.84
C VAL A 378 -3.48 -3.83 13.20
N VAL A 379 -4.56 -3.05 13.30
CA VAL A 379 -5.27 -2.80 14.57
C VAL A 379 -5.93 -4.08 15.05
N VAL A 380 -6.60 -4.81 14.13
CA VAL A 380 -7.20 -6.11 14.45
C VAL A 380 -6.14 -7.12 14.91
N ALA A 381 -4.97 -7.13 14.25
CA ALA A 381 -3.88 -8.00 14.65
C ALA A 381 -3.36 -7.67 16.07
N TRP A 382 -3.18 -6.38 16.40
CA TRP A 382 -2.80 -5.97 17.76
C TRP A 382 -3.88 -6.25 18.80
N TRP A 383 -5.15 -6.07 18.45
CA TRP A 383 -6.29 -6.37 19.33
C TRP A 383 -6.29 -7.84 19.74
N ARG A 384 -6.08 -8.73 18.75
CA ARG A 384 -5.92 -10.17 18.97
C ARG A 384 -4.70 -10.48 19.83
N ALA A 385 -3.54 -9.93 19.49
CA ALA A 385 -2.31 -10.15 20.25
C ALA A 385 -2.44 -9.68 21.71
N VAL A 386 -3.13 -8.57 21.98
CA VAL A 386 -3.42 -8.12 23.34
C VAL A 386 -4.42 -9.04 24.04
N ALA A 387 -5.48 -9.46 23.35
CA ALA A 387 -6.53 -10.32 23.93
C ALA A 387 -6.00 -11.66 24.45
N VAL A 388 -4.92 -12.17 23.86
CA VAL A 388 -4.27 -13.43 24.28
C VAL A 388 -2.97 -13.21 25.08
N GLY A 389 -2.65 -11.95 25.43
CA GLY A 389 -1.41 -11.64 26.14
C GLY A 389 -0.13 -11.99 25.36
N HIS A 390 -0.18 -12.00 24.02
CA HIS A 390 0.94 -12.41 23.18
C HIS A 390 2.16 -11.52 23.41
N ARG A 391 3.36 -12.13 23.42
CA ARG A 391 4.63 -11.43 23.61
C ARG A 391 4.86 -10.27 22.64
N ASP A 392 4.30 -10.33 21.43
CA ASP A 392 4.49 -9.26 20.44
C ASP A 392 3.76 -7.97 20.82
N ALA A 393 2.71 -8.09 21.63
CA ALA A 393 1.98 -6.96 22.18
C ALA A 393 2.62 -6.45 23.48
N SER A 394 3.91 -6.64 23.74
CA SER A 394 4.60 -6.17 24.95
C SER A 394 5.99 -5.57 24.68
N GLY A 395 6.47 -4.77 25.63
CA GLY A 395 7.77 -4.10 25.54
C GLY A 395 7.91 -3.21 24.30
N LEU A 396 9.08 -3.28 23.64
CA LEU A 396 9.42 -2.50 22.44
C LEU A 396 8.96 -3.16 21.12
N ARG A 397 8.33 -4.34 21.17
CA ARG A 397 7.96 -5.09 19.97
C ARG A 397 6.88 -4.40 19.12
N PRO A 398 5.83 -3.79 19.70
CA PRO A 398 4.87 -3.00 18.92
C PRO A 398 5.55 -1.86 18.17
N ALA A 399 6.48 -1.14 18.82
CA ALA A 399 7.22 -0.05 18.19
C ALA A 399 8.09 -0.54 17.02
N ARG A 400 8.79 -1.67 17.16
CA ARG A 400 9.59 -2.26 16.07
C ARG A 400 8.74 -2.71 14.89
N ALA A 401 7.62 -3.38 15.16
CA ALA A 401 6.68 -3.80 14.12
C ALA A 401 6.02 -2.60 13.43
N GLY A 402 5.68 -1.56 14.19
CA GLY A 402 5.22 -0.28 13.66
C GLY A 402 6.27 0.45 12.82
N ALA A 403 7.54 0.45 13.22
CA ALA A 403 8.62 1.00 12.40
C ALA A 403 8.75 0.24 11.07
N ALA A 404 8.61 -1.09 11.10
CA ALA A 404 8.57 -1.90 9.89
C ALA A 404 7.35 -1.57 9.01
N LEU A 405 6.17 -1.27 9.59
CA LEU A 405 5.02 -0.75 8.84
C LEU A 405 5.37 0.55 8.11
N GLY A 406 5.97 1.52 8.81
CA GLY A 406 6.38 2.80 8.21
C GLY A 406 7.42 2.62 7.10
N LEU A 407 8.45 1.80 7.32
CA LEU A 407 9.42 1.45 6.29
C LEU A 407 8.74 0.79 5.07
N GLY A 408 7.76 -0.08 5.32
CA GLY A 408 6.97 -0.71 4.28
C GLY A 408 6.24 0.31 3.41
N VAL A 409 5.61 1.33 4.01
CA VAL A 409 4.92 2.40 3.27
C VAL A 409 5.87 3.12 2.31
N LEU A 410 7.07 3.46 2.78
CA LEU A 410 8.10 4.06 1.93
C LEU A 410 8.48 3.13 0.78
N VAL A 411 8.89 1.89 1.09
CA VAL A 411 9.34 0.92 0.09
C VAL A 411 8.23 0.64 -0.93
N GLY A 412 6.98 0.50 -0.47
CA GLY A 412 5.82 0.34 -1.33
C GLY A 412 5.61 1.51 -2.29
N SER A 413 5.76 2.75 -1.81
CA SER A 413 5.64 3.93 -2.68
C SER A 413 6.70 3.95 -3.78
N GLN A 414 7.93 3.51 -3.46
CA GLN A 414 9.04 3.46 -4.42
C GLN A 414 9.01 2.23 -5.34
N LEU A 415 8.31 1.17 -4.96
CA LEU A 415 8.04 0.00 -5.79
C LEU A 415 6.85 0.19 -6.74
N SER A 416 6.04 1.23 -6.54
CA SER A 416 4.98 1.58 -7.49
C SER A 416 5.59 1.78 -8.87
N GLY A 417 4.90 1.30 -9.91
CA GLY A 417 5.34 1.54 -11.29
C GLY A 417 5.46 3.04 -11.59
N ARG A 418 4.62 3.88 -10.97
CA ARG A 418 4.70 5.34 -11.10
C ARG A 418 5.99 5.96 -10.54
N ALA A 419 6.74 5.24 -9.72
CA ALA A 419 8.07 5.63 -9.24
C ALA A 419 9.21 5.05 -10.09
N ALA A 420 8.92 4.37 -11.21
CA ALA A 420 9.94 3.74 -12.06
C ALA A 420 10.82 4.72 -12.84
N GLY A 421 10.35 5.94 -13.07
CA GLY A 421 11.07 6.96 -13.83
C GLY A 421 10.25 8.24 -13.98
N ASP A 422 10.66 9.11 -14.90
CA ASP A 422 9.97 10.35 -15.22
C ASP A 422 8.91 10.10 -16.29
N TRP A 423 7.74 9.66 -15.84
CA TRP A 423 6.61 9.35 -16.73
C TRP A 423 6.18 10.53 -17.62
N VAL A 424 6.39 11.78 -17.16
CA VAL A 424 6.10 12.99 -17.94
C VAL A 424 7.02 13.07 -19.14
N ARG A 425 8.31 12.85 -18.92
CA ARG A 425 9.33 12.86 -19.97
C ARG A 425 9.20 11.66 -20.92
N ASP A 426 8.78 10.51 -20.40
CA ASP A 426 9.01 9.22 -21.06
C ASP A 426 7.77 8.62 -21.74
N THR A 427 6.53 9.02 -21.40
CA THR A 427 5.32 8.33 -21.90
C THR A 427 4.15 9.19 -22.37
N GLY A 428 4.23 10.53 -22.32
CA GLY A 428 3.19 11.39 -22.89
C GLY A 428 1.76 11.05 -22.45
N THR A 429 1.55 10.65 -21.19
CA THR A 429 0.20 10.34 -20.66
C THR A 429 -0.50 11.61 -20.19
N ALA A 430 -1.80 11.59 -19.87
CA ALA A 430 -2.53 12.78 -19.45
C ALA A 430 -2.18 13.31 -18.06
N ASP A 431 -1.42 12.57 -17.25
CA ASP A 431 -1.15 12.91 -15.84
C ASP A 431 -0.09 14.03 -15.71
N GLY A 432 -0.45 15.24 -16.15
CA GLY A 432 0.42 16.42 -16.23
C GLY A 432 0.42 17.31 -15.00
N LEU A 433 0.74 16.72 -13.85
CA LEU A 433 1.20 17.47 -12.69
C LEU A 433 2.45 16.79 -12.14
N ALA A 434 3.62 17.09 -12.71
CA ALA A 434 4.95 16.80 -12.14
C ALA A 434 5.03 15.48 -11.36
N THR A 435 4.88 14.34 -12.04
CA THR A 435 4.79 13.02 -11.39
C THR A 435 6.16 12.35 -11.26
N ALA A 436 7.19 13.11 -10.87
CA ALA A 436 8.35 12.50 -10.24
C ALA A 436 7.87 12.00 -8.86
N LEU A 437 7.56 10.70 -8.77
CA LEU A 437 7.21 10.04 -7.51
C LEU A 437 8.41 9.27 -6.94
N SER A 438 9.46 9.15 -7.73
CA SER A 438 10.72 8.55 -7.32
C SER A 438 11.50 9.50 -6.42
N LEU A 439 11.93 8.99 -5.27
CA LEU A 439 12.84 9.67 -4.36
C LEU A 439 14.31 9.40 -4.70
N THR A 440 14.61 8.72 -5.81
CA THR A 440 15.98 8.39 -6.25
C THR A 440 16.84 9.63 -6.44
N ASP A 441 16.25 10.69 -7.01
CA ASP A 441 16.95 11.93 -7.36
C ASP A 441 16.75 13.03 -6.32
N ALA A 442 16.11 12.70 -5.19
CA ALA A 442 15.92 13.61 -4.08
C ALA A 442 17.18 13.66 -3.18
N PRO A 443 17.44 14.78 -2.49
CA PRO A 443 18.56 14.87 -1.55
C PRO A 443 18.47 13.80 -0.47
N ARG A 444 19.58 13.05 -0.26
CA ARG A 444 19.63 11.92 0.69
C ARG A 444 19.14 12.27 2.09
N ALA A 445 19.47 13.47 2.57
CA ALA A 445 19.02 13.96 3.88
C ALA A 445 17.49 14.07 3.97
N GLN A 446 16.83 14.52 2.90
CA GLN A 446 15.36 14.63 2.85
C GLN A 446 14.70 13.25 2.78
N VAL A 447 15.26 12.34 1.97
CA VAL A 447 14.79 10.94 1.92
C VAL A 447 14.95 10.25 3.27
N LEU A 448 16.08 10.43 3.95
CA LEU A 448 16.31 9.91 5.29
C LEU A 448 15.31 10.49 6.31
N ALA A 449 15.07 11.80 6.28
CA ALA A 449 14.09 12.44 7.15
C ALA A 449 12.67 11.89 6.93
N LEU A 450 12.25 11.71 5.66
CA LEU A 450 10.96 11.12 5.34
C LEU A 450 10.85 9.66 5.80
N THR A 451 11.93 8.90 5.67
CA THR A 451 12.03 7.51 6.13
C THR A 451 11.88 7.44 7.64
N VAL A 452 12.64 8.25 8.37
CA VAL A 452 12.61 8.32 9.83
C VAL A 452 11.23 8.76 10.32
N ALA A 453 10.61 9.75 9.67
CA ALA A 453 9.26 10.21 10.00
C ALA A 453 8.22 9.09 9.88
N LEU A 454 8.26 8.28 8.81
CA LEU A 454 7.36 7.13 8.66
C LEU A 454 7.64 6.04 9.69
N MET A 455 8.91 5.70 9.95
CA MET A 455 9.25 4.68 10.94
C MET A 455 8.78 5.09 12.35
N ILE A 456 8.98 6.36 12.72
CA ILE A 456 8.50 6.89 14.00
C ILE A 456 6.97 6.91 14.02
N GLY A 457 6.31 7.43 12.99
CA GLY A 457 4.85 7.46 12.88
C GLY A 457 4.22 6.08 12.99
N GLY A 458 4.79 5.08 12.31
CA GLY A 458 4.36 3.69 12.40
C GLY A 458 4.60 3.08 13.79
N ALA A 459 5.75 3.33 14.41
CA ALA A 459 6.05 2.88 15.77
C ALA A 459 5.08 3.46 16.81
N LEU A 460 4.75 4.75 16.67
CA LEU A 460 3.77 5.43 17.50
C LEU A 460 2.37 4.85 17.29
N PHE A 461 1.96 4.66 16.03
CA PHE A 461 0.65 4.10 15.68
C PHE A 461 0.46 2.69 16.26
N ALA A 462 1.46 1.81 16.15
CA ALA A 462 1.39 0.45 16.70
C ALA A 462 1.37 0.46 18.25
N THR A 463 2.19 1.31 18.88
CA THR A 463 2.23 1.46 20.34
C THR A 463 0.93 2.01 20.89
N TRP A 464 0.35 3.00 20.21
CA TRP A 464 -0.95 3.57 20.53
C TRP A 464 -2.06 2.54 20.36
N SER A 465 -2.12 1.82 19.23
CA SER A 465 -3.12 0.77 18.97
C SER A 465 -3.08 -0.33 20.03
N THR A 466 -1.88 -0.77 20.40
CA THR A 466 -1.68 -1.77 21.45
C THR A 466 -2.15 -1.23 22.82
N SER A 467 -1.85 0.04 23.13
CA SER A 467 -2.27 0.68 24.38
C SER A 467 -3.79 0.86 24.45
N LEU A 468 -4.41 1.23 23.32
CA LEU A 468 -5.87 1.32 23.19
C LEU A 468 -6.53 -0.04 23.42
N ALA A 469 -6.03 -1.10 22.79
CA ALA A 469 -6.55 -2.46 22.99
C ALA A 469 -6.47 -2.88 24.47
N ARG A 470 -5.36 -2.56 25.17
CA ARG A 470 -5.23 -2.83 26.62
C ARG A 470 -6.20 -1.99 27.45
N ALA A 471 -6.33 -0.70 27.15
CA ALA A 471 -7.25 0.20 27.85
C ALA A 471 -8.73 -0.20 27.67
N ALA A 472 -9.05 -0.73 26.49
CA ALA A 472 -10.36 -1.28 26.16
C ALA A 472 -10.59 -2.69 26.73
N ARG A 473 -9.59 -3.30 27.38
CA ARG A 473 -9.61 -4.69 27.86
C ARG A 473 -10.02 -5.64 26.74
N ALA A 474 -9.26 -5.62 25.64
CA ALA A 474 -9.43 -6.59 24.58
C ALA A 474 -9.39 -8.01 25.18
N GLU A 475 -10.46 -8.76 24.97
CA GLU A 475 -10.67 -10.11 25.47
C GLU A 475 -11.08 -11.03 24.31
N VAL A 476 -10.79 -12.32 24.44
CA VAL A 476 -11.09 -13.32 23.40
C VAL A 476 -12.60 -13.51 23.22
N THR A 477 -13.36 -13.60 24.31
CA THR A 477 -14.79 -13.93 24.33
C THR A 477 -15.70 -12.78 24.78
N GLY A 478 -15.13 -11.60 25.09
CA GLY A 478 -15.91 -10.48 25.60
C GLY A 478 -16.92 -9.94 24.57
N PRO A 479 -18.20 -9.73 24.93
CA PRO A 479 -19.25 -9.28 24.00
C PRO A 479 -18.96 -7.89 23.41
N HIS A 480 -18.15 -7.08 24.12
CA HIS A 480 -17.75 -5.75 23.67
C HIS A 480 -16.44 -5.73 22.87
N SER A 481 -15.72 -6.85 22.75
CA SER A 481 -14.38 -6.88 22.15
C SER A 481 -14.42 -6.59 20.64
N ALA A 482 -15.35 -7.21 19.90
CA ALA A 482 -15.53 -6.96 18.47
C ALA A 482 -16.03 -5.54 18.14
N PRO A 483 -17.09 -4.99 18.76
CA PRO A 483 -17.50 -3.62 18.48
C PRO A 483 -16.43 -2.59 18.90
N ALA A 484 -15.70 -2.83 20.00
CA ALA A 484 -14.57 -1.98 20.38
C ALA A 484 -13.42 -2.05 19.38
N CYS A 485 -13.10 -3.24 18.86
CA CYS A 485 -12.11 -3.43 17.80
C CYS A 485 -12.53 -2.70 16.51
N ALA A 486 -13.80 -2.82 16.10
CA ALA A 486 -14.33 -2.12 14.93
C ALA A 486 -14.26 -0.60 15.10
N ALA A 487 -14.68 -0.07 16.26
CA ALA A 487 -14.54 1.35 16.59
C ALA A 487 -13.07 1.80 16.57
N ALA A 488 -12.16 0.97 17.09
CA ALA A 488 -10.74 1.24 17.05
C ALA A 488 -10.21 1.27 15.61
N VAL A 489 -10.65 0.40 14.71
CA VAL A 489 -10.28 0.43 13.28
C VAL A 489 -10.74 1.73 12.62
N VAL A 490 -12.00 2.14 12.85
CA VAL A 490 -12.55 3.40 12.32
C VAL A 490 -11.76 4.60 12.81
N LEU A 491 -11.54 4.69 14.13
CA LEU A 491 -10.75 5.75 14.75
C LEU A 491 -9.31 5.76 14.19
N SER A 492 -8.68 4.59 14.11
CA SER A 492 -7.31 4.45 13.61
C SER A 492 -7.16 4.93 12.16
N GLY A 493 -8.12 4.67 11.29
CA GLY A 493 -8.04 5.18 9.91
C GLY A 493 -8.26 6.69 9.82
N LEU A 494 -9.14 7.26 10.65
CA LEU A 494 -9.27 8.72 10.77
C LEU A 494 -7.97 9.36 11.26
N LEU A 495 -7.31 8.75 12.25
CA LEU A 495 -6.03 9.17 12.80
C LEU A 495 -4.89 9.05 11.77
N ALA A 496 -4.92 8.03 10.92
CA ALA A 496 -3.92 7.82 9.88
C ALA A 496 -4.12 8.73 8.65
N ALA A 497 -5.34 9.25 8.43
CA ALA A 497 -5.72 9.97 7.22
C ALA A 497 -4.83 11.17 6.91
N VAL A 498 -4.76 12.11 7.85
CA VAL A 498 -4.02 13.36 7.68
C VAL A 498 -2.50 13.13 7.65
N PRO A 499 -1.89 12.36 8.59
CA PRO A 499 -0.46 12.11 8.56
C PRO A 499 0.00 11.39 7.29
N LEU A 500 -0.74 10.35 6.86
CA LEU A 500 -0.37 9.59 5.66
C LEU A 500 -0.55 10.45 4.41
N GLY A 501 -1.68 11.14 4.27
CA GLY A 501 -1.95 12.05 3.16
C GLY A 501 -0.91 13.16 3.04
N SER A 502 -0.57 13.79 4.16
CA SER A 502 0.43 14.86 4.23
C SER A 502 1.83 14.33 3.91
N TRP A 503 2.20 13.15 4.42
CA TRP A 503 3.50 12.54 4.14
C TRP A 503 3.68 12.27 2.65
N PHE A 504 2.68 11.68 1.99
CA PHE A 504 2.76 11.40 0.55
C PHE A 504 2.77 12.66 -0.29
N LEU A 505 1.99 13.68 0.08
CA LEU A 505 2.03 14.97 -0.60
C LEU A 505 3.41 15.61 -0.47
N PHE A 506 4.00 15.59 0.73
CA PHE A 506 5.34 16.11 0.95
C PHE A 506 6.41 15.30 0.21
N ALA A 507 6.32 13.97 0.22
CA ALA A 507 7.23 13.09 -0.53
C ALA A 507 7.18 13.38 -2.03
N ARG A 508 5.98 13.63 -2.59
CA ARG A 508 5.83 14.08 -3.98
C ARG A 508 6.48 15.44 -4.22
N LEU A 509 6.28 16.42 -3.34
CA LEU A 509 6.90 17.74 -3.49
C LEU A 509 8.44 17.67 -3.40
N VAL A 510 8.97 16.77 -2.57
CA VAL A 510 10.41 16.49 -2.46
C VAL A 510 10.93 15.85 -3.75
N ALA A 511 10.24 14.83 -4.26
CA ALA A 511 10.59 14.17 -5.51
C ALA A 511 10.53 15.12 -6.71
N ALA A 512 9.55 16.03 -6.74
CA ALA A 512 9.43 17.10 -7.72
C ALA A 512 10.40 18.28 -7.49
N ARG A 513 11.26 18.23 -6.46
CA ARG A 513 12.18 19.31 -6.06
C ARG A 513 11.50 20.67 -5.91
N ALA A 514 10.24 20.70 -5.47
CA ALA A 514 9.48 21.93 -5.27
C ALA A 514 10.21 22.90 -4.34
N ALA A 515 10.02 24.21 -4.53
CA ALA A 515 10.64 25.20 -3.68
C ALA A 515 10.18 25.06 -2.20
N PRO A 516 11.03 25.43 -1.21
CA PRO A 516 10.75 25.18 0.21
C PRO A 516 9.44 25.80 0.71
N ASP A 517 9.08 26.99 0.22
CA ASP A 517 7.83 27.71 0.48
C ASP A 517 6.59 26.89 0.08
N ILE A 518 6.61 26.26 -1.09
CA ILE A 518 5.53 25.38 -1.55
C ILE A 518 5.39 24.19 -0.60
N ARG A 519 6.50 23.63 -0.12
CA ARG A 519 6.47 22.50 0.84
C ARG A 519 5.83 22.91 2.17
N TRP A 520 6.10 24.13 2.64
CA TRP A 520 5.51 24.66 3.87
C TRP A 520 4.02 24.95 3.75
N SER A 521 3.54 25.33 2.57
CA SER A 521 2.11 25.58 2.34
C SER A 521 1.22 24.38 2.67
N VAL A 522 1.75 23.15 2.56
CA VAL A 522 1.04 21.91 2.95
C VAL A 522 0.75 21.88 4.45
N ILE A 523 1.71 22.33 5.27
CA ILE A 523 1.64 22.29 6.74
C ILE A 523 0.87 23.52 7.28
N ALA A 524 0.94 24.66 6.60
CA ALA A 524 0.31 25.91 7.01
C ALA A 524 -1.22 25.97 6.83
N THR A 525 -1.87 24.85 6.51
CA THR A 525 -3.30 24.81 6.22
C THR A 525 -4.13 24.51 7.48
N PRO A 526 -5.33 25.12 7.61
CA PRO A 526 -6.24 24.84 8.73
C PRO A 526 -6.56 23.35 8.88
N TRP A 527 -6.69 22.64 7.75
CA TRP A 527 -6.97 21.20 7.71
C TRP A 527 -5.87 20.35 8.34
N TRP A 528 -4.61 20.74 8.15
CA TRP A 528 -3.49 20.05 8.78
C TRP A 528 -3.54 20.24 10.30
N VAL A 529 -3.77 21.47 10.76
CA VAL A 529 -3.92 21.77 12.20
C VAL A 529 -5.10 21.01 12.79
N THR A 530 -6.28 21.05 12.18
CA THR A 530 -7.46 20.29 12.65
C THR A 530 -7.19 18.79 12.65
N GLY A 531 -6.60 18.25 11.58
CA GLY A 531 -6.27 16.84 11.48
C GLY A 531 -5.25 16.38 12.53
N VAL A 532 -4.24 17.20 12.81
CA VAL A 532 -3.26 16.96 13.88
C VAL A 532 -3.92 17.06 15.25
N LEU A 533 -4.76 18.06 15.52
CA LEU A 533 -5.48 18.20 16.78
C LEU A 533 -6.44 17.03 17.03
N VAL A 534 -7.19 16.59 16.01
CA VAL A 534 -8.01 15.37 16.07
C VAL A 534 -7.13 14.15 16.33
N SER A 535 -5.94 14.11 15.71
CA SER A 535 -4.99 13.02 15.90
C SER A 535 -4.45 12.95 17.32
N ILE A 536 -4.08 14.09 17.89
CA ILE A 536 -3.62 14.23 19.26
C ILE A 536 -4.76 13.91 20.25
N GLY A 537 -5.94 14.49 20.04
CA GLY A 537 -7.11 14.24 20.88
C GLY A 537 -7.51 12.77 20.92
N GLY A 538 -7.58 12.12 19.75
CA GLY A 538 -7.84 10.69 19.64
C GLY A 538 -6.71 9.82 20.21
N ALA A 539 -5.45 10.29 20.12
CA ALA A 539 -4.31 9.61 20.74
C ALA A 539 -4.36 9.65 22.27
N LEU A 540 -4.79 10.77 22.85
CA LEU A 540 -4.81 11.01 24.30
C LEU A 540 -6.08 10.52 25.00
N ALA A 541 -7.23 10.44 24.31
CA ALA A 541 -8.50 10.03 24.91
C ALA A 541 -8.45 8.65 25.62
N PRO A 542 -7.79 7.60 25.08
CA PRO A 542 -7.68 6.31 25.76
C PRO A 542 -6.82 6.38 27.02
N LEU A 543 -5.78 7.23 27.02
CA LEU A 543 -4.90 7.47 28.17
C LEU A 543 -5.67 8.16 29.30
N ALA A 544 -6.44 9.20 28.98
CA ALA A 544 -7.29 9.89 29.94
C ALA A 544 -8.35 8.95 30.54
N ARG A 545 -8.96 8.08 29.71
CA ARG A 545 -9.95 7.10 30.16
C ARG A 545 -9.34 5.99 31.03
N ALA A 546 -8.12 5.55 30.71
CA ALA A 546 -7.38 4.58 31.52
C ALA A 546 -6.99 5.17 32.87
N ALA A 547 -6.46 6.40 32.90
CA ALA A 547 -6.07 7.10 34.12
C ALA A 547 -7.25 7.26 35.10
N ARG A 548 -8.44 7.61 34.60
CA ARG A 548 -9.66 7.72 35.43
C ARG A 548 -10.11 6.39 36.05
N ARG A 549 -9.73 5.24 35.50
CA ARG A 549 -10.20 3.91 35.94
C ARG A 549 -9.27 3.20 36.91
N THR A 550 -7.97 3.52 36.92
CA THR A 550 -6.97 2.74 37.67
C THR A 550 -6.51 3.36 38.99
N GLY A 551 -7.11 4.48 39.42
CA GLY A 551 -6.61 5.23 40.59
C GLY A 551 -5.28 5.93 40.30
N GLU A 552 -5.06 7.09 40.93
CA GLU A 552 -4.10 8.10 40.50
C GLU A 552 -2.61 7.67 40.53
N GLY A 553 -2.24 6.62 41.28
CA GLY A 553 -0.83 6.27 41.54
C GLY A 553 -0.12 5.37 40.51
N LEU A 554 -0.80 4.35 39.97
CA LEU A 554 -0.17 3.34 39.10
C LEU A 554 -0.24 3.70 37.60
N ALA A 555 -1.24 4.49 37.21
CA ALA A 555 -1.46 4.90 35.83
C ALA A 555 -0.38 5.88 35.32
N ALA A 556 -0.03 6.86 36.16
CA ALA A 556 0.91 7.92 35.78
C ALA A 556 2.29 7.37 35.41
N ARG A 557 2.80 6.35 36.12
CA ARG A 557 4.11 5.73 35.83
C ARG A 557 4.10 4.88 34.56
N ARG A 558 3.00 4.19 34.23
CA ARG A 558 2.93 3.30 33.05
C ARG A 558 2.65 4.04 31.74
N PHE A 559 1.97 5.19 31.80
CA PHE A 559 1.48 5.90 30.61
C PHE A 559 2.25 7.19 30.26
N ARG A 560 3.12 7.69 31.15
CA ARG A 560 4.07 8.79 30.87
C ARG A 560 4.86 8.61 29.55
N PRO A 561 5.40 7.43 29.19
CA PRO A 561 6.11 7.29 27.92
C PRO A 561 5.20 7.48 26.69
N VAL A 562 3.89 7.15 26.76
CA VAL A 562 2.98 7.32 25.61
C VAL A 562 2.60 8.78 25.40
N ALA A 563 2.36 9.53 26.47
CA ALA A 563 2.12 10.98 26.38
C ALA A 563 3.36 11.72 25.88
N VAL A 564 4.55 11.36 26.39
CA VAL A 564 5.83 11.89 25.91
C VAL A 564 6.07 11.51 24.45
N LEU A 565 5.74 10.28 24.04
CA LEU A 565 5.86 9.82 22.66
C LEU A 565 4.85 10.48 21.72
N ALA A 566 3.62 10.79 22.17
CA ALA A 566 2.64 11.53 21.39
C ALA A 566 3.09 12.98 21.18
N CYS A 567 3.56 13.66 22.24
CA CYS A 567 4.18 14.98 22.11
C CYS A 567 5.44 14.94 21.25
N ALA A 568 6.30 13.93 21.43
CA ALA A 568 7.49 13.74 20.61
C ALA A 568 7.14 13.43 19.15
N GLY A 569 6.05 12.72 18.88
CA GLY A 569 5.55 12.47 17.52
C GLY A 569 5.15 13.76 16.83
N VAL A 570 4.38 14.61 17.52
CA VAL A 570 3.99 15.95 17.03
C VAL A 570 5.23 16.82 16.79
N VAL A 571 6.15 16.83 17.76
CA VAL A 571 7.42 17.57 17.67
C VAL A 571 8.34 17.02 16.60
N VAL A 572 8.35 15.72 16.32
CA VAL A 572 9.13 15.10 15.24
C VAL A 572 8.47 15.32 13.89
N THR A 573 7.14 15.34 13.78
CA THR A 573 6.47 15.70 12.52
C THR A 573 6.65 17.18 12.19
N ALA A 574 6.55 18.06 13.19
CA ALA A 574 6.89 19.48 13.04
C ALA A 574 8.40 19.68 12.81
N GLY A 575 9.21 18.92 13.54
CA GLY A 575 10.67 18.94 13.54
C GLY A 575 11.30 18.35 12.29
N ALA A 576 10.68 17.37 11.62
CA ALA A 576 11.08 16.88 10.32
C ALA A 576 10.81 17.93 9.24
N GLY A 577 9.71 18.69 9.37
CA GLY A 577 9.50 19.92 8.60
C GLY A 577 10.67 20.89 8.79
N TRP A 578 11.10 21.11 10.03
CA TRP A 578 12.25 21.98 10.37
C TRP A 578 13.63 21.43 9.92
N ALA A 579 13.90 20.13 10.07
CA ALA A 579 15.19 19.52 9.76
C ALA A 579 15.46 19.45 8.25
N THR A 580 14.41 19.42 7.42
CA THR A 580 14.56 19.58 5.95
C THR A 580 14.99 20.98 5.52
N VAL A 581 15.06 21.93 6.46
CA VAL A 581 15.31 23.37 6.22
C VAL A 581 16.58 23.89 6.91
N GLY A 582 17.13 23.16 7.90
CA GLY A 582 18.21 23.62 8.77
C GLY A 582 19.56 23.99 8.13
N GLY A 583 19.69 24.00 6.80
CA GLY A 583 20.90 24.45 6.11
C GLY A 583 20.95 25.94 5.75
N GLY A 584 19.85 26.70 5.83
CA GLY A 584 19.78 28.05 5.22
C GLY A 584 19.52 29.24 6.14
N PHE A 585 18.93 29.05 7.33
CA PHE A 585 18.43 30.18 8.11
C PHE A 585 19.48 30.91 8.96
N ALA A 586 20.73 30.42 9.03
CA ALA A 586 21.80 31.08 9.77
C ALA A 586 22.58 32.15 8.97
N GLY A 587 22.23 32.41 7.70
CA GLY A 587 23.03 33.27 6.81
C GLY A 587 22.33 34.43 6.08
N THR A 588 21.00 34.57 6.17
CA THR A 588 20.29 35.64 5.46
C THR A 588 19.81 36.73 6.42
N SER A 589 20.77 37.45 6.99
CA SER A 589 20.56 38.83 7.41
C SER A 589 21.25 39.72 6.37
N ALA A 590 20.45 40.54 5.67
CA ALA A 590 20.84 41.62 4.78
C ALA A 590 21.58 41.24 3.47
N THR A 591 20.85 40.92 2.42
CA THR A 591 21.24 41.38 1.07
C THR A 591 20.98 42.88 0.98
N SER A 592 21.91 43.69 1.48
CA SER A 592 22.12 45.02 0.93
C SER A 592 22.70 44.83 -0.47
N VAL A 593 22.00 45.28 -1.49
CA VAL A 593 22.57 45.47 -2.82
C VAL A 593 23.54 46.64 -2.72
N THR A 594 24.78 46.37 -2.32
CA THR A 594 25.91 47.26 -2.57
C THR A 594 26.52 46.85 -3.91
N ARG A 595 26.36 47.72 -4.92
CA ARG A 595 27.21 47.70 -6.12
C ARG A 595 28.66 47.79 -5.65
N SER A 596 29.38 46.67 -5.68
CA SER A 596 30.83 46.65 -5.49
C SER A 596 31.50 46.84 -6.85
N SER A 597 31.91 48.07 -7.12
CA SER A 597 32.93 48.38 -8.13
C SER A 597 34.31 48.14 -7.50
N GLY A 598 34.84 46.93 -7.64
CA GLY A 598 36.19 46.56 -7.22
C GLY A 598 36.87 45.68 -8.27
N PRO A 599 38.20 45.76 -8.45
CA PRO A 599 38.94 45.07 -9.51
C PRO A 599 38.97 43.55 -9.28
N PRO A 600 39.17 42.74 -10.33
CA PRO A 600 39.03 41.28 -10.25
C PRO A 600 40.08 40.67 -9.32
N ALA A 601 39.62 39.79 -8.43
CA ALA A 601 40.48 39.00 -7.56
C ALA A 601 41.17 37.89 -8.35
N THR A 602 42.50 37.85 -8.24
CA THR A 602 43.36 36.81 -8.77
C THR A 602 43.10 35.49 -8.04
N VAL A 603 42.57 34.48 -8.73
CA VAL A 603 42.39 33.12 -8.20
C VAL A 603 43.68 32.34 -8.42
N THR A 604 44.41 32.05 -7.35
CA THR A 604 45.54 31.11 -7.34
C THR A 604 45.01 29.68 -7.25
N ALA A 605 45.13 28.93 -8.35
CA ALA A 605 44.81 27.51 -8.41
C ALA A 605 45.84 26.68 -7.62
N ARG A 606 45.35 25.71 -6.85
CA ARG A 606 46.15 24.75 -6.07
C ARG A 606 46.55 23.58 -6.97
N PRO A 607 47.83 23.24 -7.13
CA PRO A 607 48.25 22.13 -7.99
C PRO A 607 48.09 20.80 -7.25
N GLY A 608 47.46 19.81 -7.89
CA GLY A 608 47.54 18.41 -7.43
C GLY A 608 46.25 17.57 -7.46
N SER A 609 45.37 17.68 -8.45
CA SER A 609 44.36 16.64 -8.70
C SER A 609 44.32 16.24 -10.16
N PRO A 610 44.41 14.93 -10.49
CA PRO A 610 44.46 14.46 -11.85
C PRO A 610 43.09 14.61 -12.51
N ALA A 611 43.07 15.37 -13.61
CA ALA A 611 41.90 15.67 -14.40
C ALA A 611 41.36 14.41 -15.10
N THR A 612 40.06 14.19 -14.95
CA THR A 612 39.26 13.44 -15.92
C THR A 612 39.03 14.36 -17.12
N THR A 613 39.49 13.90 -18.27
CA THR A 613 39.38 14.56 -19.57
C THR A 613 37.92 14.68 -20.00
N GLY A 614 37.44 15.90 -20.25
CA GLY A 614 36.18 16.14 -20.98
C GLY A 614 35.33 17.33 -20.56
N ASP A 615 35.79 18.23 -19.67
CA ASP A 615 35.13 19.54 -19.47
C ASP A 615 35.87 20.55 -20.36
N GLU A 616 35.41 20.66 -21.61
CA GLU A 616 35.84 21.69 -22.55
C GLU A 616 35.32 23.02 -22.01
N THR A 617 36.16 23.76 -21.30
CA THR A 617 35.85 25.13 -20.89
C THR A 617 35.80 25.98 -22.15
N VAL A 618 34.59 26.20 -22.68
CA VAL A 618 34.35 27.12 -23.79
C VAL A 618 34.83 28.51 -23.34
N PRO A 619 35.82 29.11 -24.01
CA PRO A 619 36.26 30.46 -23.73
C PRO A 619 35.07 31.42 -23.75
N ILE A 620 35.02 32.39 -22.84
CA ILE A 620 33.92 33.37 -22.78
C ILE A 620 33.74 34.12 -24.11
N GLU A 621 34.84 34.28 -24.86
CA GLU A 621 34.88 34.87 -26.21
C GLU A 621 34.13 34.03 -27.26
N ASP A 622 34.05 32.71 -27.05
CA ASP A 622 33.43 31.73 -27.96
C ASP A 622 31.98 31.39 -27.54
N LEU A 623 31.49 31.99 -26.45
CA LEU A 623 30.07 31.94 -26.13
C LEU A 623 29.32 32.76 -27.18
N PRO A 624 28.22 32.23 -27.76
CA PRO A 624 27.46 32.94 -28.77
C PRO A 624 27.04 34.31 -28.22
N VAL A 625 27.43 35.38 -28.92
CA VAL A 625 27.01 36.75 -28.62
C VAL A 625 25.48 36.76 -28.67
N LEU A 626 24.86 36.96 -27.51
CA LEU A 626 23.42 36.99 -27.41
C LEU A 626 22.92 38.19 -28.24
N PRO A 627 21.88 38.02 -29.09
CA PRO A 627 21.34 39.12 -29.88
C PRO A 627 20.95 40.31 -29.00
N PRO A 628 20.88 41.53 -29.53
CA PRO A 628 20.42 42.70 -28.78
C PRO A 628 19.02 42.43 -28.16
N GLU A 629 18.71 43.07 -27.02
CA GLU A 629 17.56 42.69 -26.16
C GLU A 629 16.22 42.66 -26.91
N ASP A 630 16.04 43.57 -27.85
CA ASP A 630 14.90 43.67 -28.77
C ASP A 630 14.77 42.45 -29.70
N GLU A 631 15.86 42.02 -30.34
CA GLU A 631 15.87 40.80 -31.17
C GLU A 631 15.70 39.52 -30.33
N ARG A 632 16.30 39.51 -29.13
CA ARG A 632 16.15 38.40 -28.18
C ARG A 632 14.69 38.24 -27.77
N THR A 633 14.01 39.34 -27.47
CA THR A 633 12.60 39.36 -27.06
C THR A 633 11.68 38.93 -28.21
N ALA A 634 11.99 39.31 -29.46
CA ALA A 634 11.24 38.85 -30.63
C ALA A 634 11.42 37.34 -30.90
N GLN A 635 12.65 36.81 -30.83
CA GLN A 635 12.90 35.36 -30.94
C GLN A 635 12.30 34.55 -29.78
N LEU A 636 12.34 35.10 -28.55
CA LEU A 636 11.67 34.54 -27.37
C LEU A 636 10.15 34.44 -27.56
N ARG A 637 9.52 35.51 -28.06
CA ARG A 637 8.08 35.55 -28.36
C ARG A 637 7.67 34.62 -29.50
N ALA A 638 8.60 34.26 -30.38
CA ALA A 638 8.34 33.28 -31.45
C ALA A 638 8.54 31.81 -31.00
N ASN A 639 9.17 31.57 -29.84
CA ASN A 639 9.58 30.22 -29.43
C ASN A 639 8.77 29.71 -28.23
N THR A 640 7.63 29.07 -28.51
CA THR A 640 6.76 28.43 -27.51
C THR A 640 7.51 27.44 -26.63
N ALA A 641 8.46 26.67 -27.17
CA ALA A 641 9.25 25.72 -26.40
C ALA A 641 10.07 26.42 -25.30
N LEU A 642 10.68 27.56 -25.62
CA LEU A 642 11.54 28.27 -24.71
C LEU A 642 10.73 28.98 -23.61
N VAL A 643 9.59 29.60 -23.96
CA VAL A 643 8.67 30.19 -22.97
C VAL A 643 8.09 29.13 -22.04
N CYS A 644 7.62 28.00 -22.58
CA CYS A 644 7.13 26.90 -21.77
C CYS A 644 8.19 26.30 -20.85
N ARG A 645 9.46 26.30 -21.28
CA ARG A 645 10.58 25.82 -20.46
C ARG A 645 10.88 26.80 -19.33
N ALA A 646 10.87 28.10 -19.63
CA ALA A 646 11.02 29.16 -18.64
C ALA A 646 9.90 29.10 -17.58
N LEU A 647 8.65 28.90 -17.99
CA LEU A 647 7.51 28.69 -17.09
C LEU A 647 7.69 27.48 -16.19
N THR A 648 8.18 26.38 -16.75
CA THR A 648 8.41 25.13 -15.99
C THR A 648 9.55 25.29 -14.99
N LEU A 649 10.62 26.03 -15.35
CA LEU A 649 11.80 26.23 -14.52
C LEU A 649 11.61 27.29 -13.43
N GLY A 650 10.93 28.39 -13.72
CA GLY A 650 10.76 29.47 -12.76
C GLY A 650 9.70 29.22 -11.68
N GLY A 651 8.93 28.13 -11.81
CA GLY A 651 8.05 27.62 -10.77
C GLY A 651 7.01 28.64 -10.29
N THR A 652 6.69 28.62 -8.99
CA THR A 652 5.71 29.53 -8.38
C THR A 652 6.21 30.98 -8.27
N VAL A 653 7.53 31.19 -8.22
CA VAL A 653 8.17 32.49 -7.99
C VAL A 653 7.84 33.49 -9.10
N ILE A 654 7.75 33.01 -10.35
CA ILE A 654 7.32 33.81 -11.50
C ILE A 654 5.95 34.45 -11.25
N TRP A 655 5.06 33.73 -10.57
CA TRP A 655 3.67 34.13 -10.40
C TRP A 655 3.46 35.00 -9.16
N THR A 656 4.29 34.87 -8.13
CA THR A 656 4.15 35.64 -6.89
C THR A 656 4.67 37.07 -6.99
N ASP A 657 5.67 37.33 -7.83
CA ASP A 657 6.21 38.67 -8.06
C ASP A 657 5.38 39.39 -9.16
N PRO A 658 4.71 40.52 -8.85
CA PRO A 658 3.88 41.25 -9.81
C PRO A 658 4.61 41.64 -11.10
N GLN A 659 5.89 42.01 -11.00
CA GLN A 659 6.67 42.42 -12.18
C GLN A 659 6.96 41.22 -13.07
N ARG A 660 7.53 40.14 -12.51
CA ARG A 660 7.79 38.91 -13.26
C ARG A 660 6.52 38.30 -13.84
N ARG A 661 5.38 38.43 -13.14
CA ARG A 661 4.08 37.98 -13.62
C ARG A 661 3.65 38.77 -14.84
N ARG A 662 3.78 40.10 -14.82
CA ARG A 662 3.51 40.96 -15.98
C ARG A 662 4.41 40.57 -17.15
N ASP A 663 5.72 40.49 -16.92
CA ASP A 663 6.70 40.12 -17.95
C ASP A 663 6.37 38.75 -18.57
N THR A 664 5.99 37.78 -17.73
CA THR A 664 5.58 36.44 -18.17
C THR A 664 4.27 36.45 -18.94
N ALA A 665 3.28 37.22 -18.49
CA ALA A 665 2.02 37.35 -19.20
C ALA A 665 2.25 37.96 -20.60
N GLU A 666 3.06 39.01 -20.70
CA GLU A 666 3.44 39.61 -21.99
C GLU A 666 4.15 38.61 -22.92
N LEU A 667 5.05 37.77 -22.38
CA LEU A 667 5.68 36.69 -23.14
C LEU A 667 4.64 35.67 -23.65
N LEU A 668 3.68 35.28 -22.81
CA LEU A 668 2.61 34.35 -23.20
C LEU A 668 1.69 34.95 -24.27
N GLY A 669 1.42 36.24 -24.21
CA GLY A 669 0.60 36.96 -25.18
C GLY A 669 1.23 37.09 -26.57
N GLY A 670 2.56 36.99 -26.65
CA GLY A 670 3.30 37.01 -27.91
C GLY A 670 3.35 35.68 -28.65
N LEU A 671 2.91 34.57 -28.03
CA LEU A 671 2.95 33.24 -28.62
C LEU A 671 1.78 33.01 -29.58
N ASP A 672 2.02 32.26 -30.66
CA ASP A 672 0.97 31.76 -31.55
C ASP A 672 0.24 30.54 -30.93
N ASP A 673 -0.40 30.77 -29.78
CA ASP A 673 -1.16 29.75 -29.06
C ASP A 673 -2.38 30.36 -28.36
N THR A 674 -3.58 29.95 -28.78
CA THR A 674 -4.84 30.50 -28.29
C THR A 674 -5.01 30.38 -26.77
N VAL A 675 -4.53 29.30 -26.16
CA VAL A 675 -4.65 29.08 -24.70
C VAL A 675 -3.68 30.00 -23.96
N LEU A 676 -2.44 30.11 -24.42
CA LEU A 676 -1.42 30.95 -23.78
C LEU A 676 -1.74 32.44 -23.93
N ARG A 677 -2.29 32.86 -25.09
CA ARG A 677 -2.79 34.23 -25.30
C ARG A 677 -3.98 34.55 -24.39
N ALA A 678 -4.92 33.61 -24.24
CA ALA A 678 -6.03 33.77 -23.29
C ALA A 678 -5.51 33.89 -21.84
N ALA A 679 -4.54 33.07 -21.44
CA ALA A 679 -3.95 33.13 -20.11
C ALA A 679 -3.26 34.49 -19.86
N SER A 680 -2.49 34.97 -20.84
CA SER A 680 -1.90 36.32 -20.82
C SER A 680 -2.95 37.39 -20.58
N ALA A 681 -4.04 37.38 -21.37
CA ALA A 681 -5.10 38.38 -21.27
C ALA A 681 -5.74 38.40 -19.88
N VAL A 682 -5.93 37.24 -19.23
CA VAL A 682 -6.46 37.18 -17.86
C VAL A 682 -5.44 37.69 -16.84
N LEU A 683 -4.18 37.28 -16.95
CA LEU A 683 -3.11 37.69 -16.03
C LEU A 683 -2.81 39.19 -16.06
N LEU A 684 -2.99 39.85 -17.21
CA LEU A 684 -2.78 41.29 -17.39
C LEU A 684 -3.91 42.17 -16.84
N ARG A 685 -5.09 41.61 -16.51
CA ARG A 685 -6.21 42.39 -15.95
C ARG A 685 -5.88 42.95 -14.57
N GLU A 686 -5.20 42.16 -13.74
CA GLU A 686 -4.88 42.52 -12.36
C GLU A 686 -3.46 42.06 -11.95
N PRO A 687 -2.40 42.67 -12.50
CA PRO A 687 -1.03 42.21 -12.32
C PRO A 687 -0.55 42.29 -10.86
N THR A 688 -1.12 43.20 -10.07
CA THR A 688 -0.84 43.37 -8.63
C THR A 688 -1.80 42.58 -7.72
N GLY A 689 -2.84 41.96 -8.29
CA GLY A 689 -3.86 41.21 -7.56
C GLY A 689 -3.44 39.79 -7.18
N PRO A 690 -4.34 38.98 -6.61
CA PRO A 690 -4.10 37.54 -6.47
C PRO A 690 -3.90 36.89 -7.86
N VAL A 691 -3.04 35.87 -7.93
CA VAL A 691 -2.81 35.15 -9.19
C VAL A 691 -4.10 34.46 -9.62
N ASP A 692 -4.55 34.73 -10.85
CA ASP A 692 -5.65 33.97 -11.45
C ASP A 692 -5.23 32.50 -11.61
N ARG A 693 -5.91 31.64 -10.86
CA ARG A 693 -5.56 30.23 -10.77
C ARG A 693 -5.84 29.48 -12.08
N GLU A 694 -6.87 29.86 -12.81
CA GLU A 694 -7.24 29.19 -14.06
C GLU A 694 -6.23 29.50 -15.15
N ALA A 695 -5.81 30.76 -15.28
CA ALA A 695 -4.76 31.16 -16.22
C ALA A 695 -3.43 30.46 -15.93
N LEU A 696 -3.04 30.36 -14.66
CA LEU A 696 -1.86 29.61 -14.24
C LEU A 696 -1.94 28.13 -14.62
N VAL A 697 -3.02 27.46 -14.22
CA VAL A 697 -3.21 26.03 -14.47
C VAL A 697 -3.26 25.75 -15.97
N ALA A 698 -4.04 26.52 -16.73
CA ALA A 698 -4.11 26.39 -18.18
C ALA A 698 -2.75 26.55 -18.86
N SER A 699 -1.94 27.53 -18.44
CA SER A 699 -0.59 27.74 -18.98
C SER A 699 0.32 26.54 -18.73
N LEU A 700 0.33 26.04 -17.49
CA LEU A 700 1.13 24.87 -17.12
C LEU A 700 0.69 23.61 -17.86
N LEU A 701 -0.62 23.38 -17.97
CA LEU A 701 -1.20 22.27 -18.73
C LEU A 701 -0.82 22.36 -20.21
N ARG A 702 -0.96 23.54 -20.81
CA ARG A 702 -0.68 23.74 -22.22
C ARG A 702 0.80 23.52 -22.55
N CYS A 703 1.69 24.00 -21.69
CA CYS A 703 3.12 23.81 -21.83
C CYS A 703 3.55 22.35 -21.62
N ASP A 704 2.91 21.63 -20.68
CA ASP A 704 3.10 20.18 -20.50
C ASP A 704 2.68 19.40 -21.76
N LEU A 705 1.51 19.72 -22.34
CA LEU A 705 1.06 19.14 -23.61
C LEU A 705 2.03 19.43 -24.76
N TYR A 706 2.55 20.66 -24.83
CA TYR A 706 3.52 21.07 -25.84
C TYR A 706 4.78 20.20 -25.78
N PHE A 707 5.39 20.04 -24.60
CA PHE A 707 6.60 19.23 -24.45
C PHE A 707 6.40 17.73 -24.69
N ARG A 708 5.19 17.23 -24.46
CA ARG A 708 4.86 15.81 -24.65
C ARG A 708 4.67 15.44 -26.11
N TYR A 709 3.99 16.30 -26.88
CA TYR A 709 3.48 15.93 -28.20
C TYR A 709 4.11 16.69 -29.36
N HIS A 710 4.87 17.75 -29.09
CA HIS A 710 5.51 18.54 -30.15
C HIS A 710 7.00 18.17 -30.36
N ARG A 711 7.39 16.93 -30.05
CA ARG A 711 8.75 16.42 -30.28
C ARG A 711 8.98 16.00 -31.72
#